data_AF-A0A954KHR3-F1
#
_entry.id   AF-A0A954KHR3-F1
#
_cell.length_a   1.000
_cell.length_b   1.000
_cell.length_c   1.000
_cell.angle_alpha   90.00
_cell.angle_beta   90.00
_cell.angle_gamma   90.00
#
_symmetry.space_group_name_H-M   'P 1'
#
loop_
_entity.id
_entity.type
_entity.pdbx_description
1 polymer ?
#
loop_
_entity_poly.entity_id
_entity_poly.type
_entity_poly.pdbx_seq_one_letter_code
_entity_poly.pdbx_strand_id
1 'polypeptide(L)'
;MSKELPVIIAAFANDRADTVRYLRNLPEETRKLKAALSNVENLCELVVIPNATLDEIFNAFQKYRSRVAIFHYGGHANGFQLLLETSEGHAKAAGAAGLAHFLGRQPGLQLVFLNGCSTEKQTDALLQSGVDSVIATTQSIDDGIATQLSARFYKGLASGATINSSFQEAVAEARAASGGEISRLLIPVDGEVDAIKSDRWPWFLRSREGSKRATEWSLPEAAGDPLFGLPELPLVDLPKQPFRHLHRFRAEDAPIFFGRGHDIRNMYQRITSPDAAPIMLYYGPAGVGKSSLLDAGLIPRLGQNYEVVYIRRDVRLGLAQTLQKALLPEGNSKSPRVSWKAKEKAKGKPLVIILDQVEEAFTKPCPNDRDELAKFAGCLRAIFGDASQRPMGRIILGFRKEWFAEIDEHLANVRLPYERDFIERLDRRGIIEAIRGPADSPRLRKHYRLTIEDGLPEAIADDLLADPNTPVAPTLQILLTRMWIEAVRSSPRNPRFDKSLYHTLQRAGILLDKFLEQQIRLIQKHTPAAVDTGFLLDLLGHHTTPLGTSAENSLDVLKSLYPHQVEDGLLSRTMQLCEQAYLITISGDGDSKENQSARLVHDTLAPLVRAKLEESNFPGQRARRILDNRIADWADGKEGAPLDAIDLQIVEEGQLGTRAWTEDETRLINRSRDIRASQKLRNRLSIAAISLLFIALTLAVGFGAYRNNDLSVAQK
;
A
#
# COMPACT_ATOMS: atom_id res chain seq x y z
N MET A 1 -25.61 10.00 -10.27
CA MET A 1 -25.34 11.26 -10.98
C MET A 1 -24.54 10.95 -12.23
N SER A 2 -24.80 11.62 -13.36
CA SER A 2 -23.97 11.50 -14.56
C SER A 2 -22.56 11.98 -14.26
N LYS A 3 -21.56 11.23 -14.69
CA LYS A 3 -20.14 11.53 -14.53
C LYS A 3 -19.82 12.84 -15.26
N GLU A 4 -19.46 13.90 -14.55
CA GLU A 4 -19.08 15.17 -15.17
C GLU A 4 -17.67 15.05 -15.76
N LEU A 5 -17.57 15.07 -17.09
CA LEU A 5 -16.29 14.93 -17.78
C LEU A 5 -15.54 16.27 -17.84
N PRO A 6 -14.20 16.26 -17.74
CA PRO A 6 -13.38 17.43 -18.02
C PRO A 6 -13.61 17.95 -19.45
N VAL A 7 -13.53 19.26 -19.61
CA VAL A 7 -13.77 19.97 -20.87
C VAL A 7 -12.45 20.51 -21.40
N ILE A 8 -12.20 20.26 -22.68
CA ILE A 8 -11.10 20.85 -23.46
C ILE A 8 -11.73 21.91 -24.35
N ILE A 9 -11.39 23.18 -24.15
CA ILE A 9 -11.79 24.27 -25.04
C ILE A 9 -10.67 24.49 -26.04
N ALA A 10 -10.95 24.32 -27.33
CA ALA A 10 -10.04 24.63 -28.42
C ALA A 10 -10.53 25.85 -29.20
N ALA A 11 -9.90 26.98 -28.97
CA ALA A 11 -10.20 28.26 -29.60
C ALA A 11 -9.19 28.53 -30.73
N PHE A 12 -9.71 28.78 -31.93
CA PHE A 12 -8.92 29.10 -33.11
C PHE A 12 -9.30 30.48 -33.62
N ALA A 13 -8.31 31.31 -33.90
CA ALA A 13 -8.53 32.65 -34.43
C ALA A 13 -7.59 32.91 -35.62
N ASN A 14 -8.14 33.47 -36.69
CA ASN A 14 -7.40 33.75 -37.92
C ASN A 14 -7.61 35.20 -38.36
N ASP A 15 -6.74 35.69 -39.25
CA ASP A 15 -6.97 36.96 -39.95
C ASP A 15 -7.56 36.66 -41.33
N ARG A 16 -8.89 36.74 -41.44
CA ARG A 16 -9.59 36.43 -42.70
C ARG A 16 -9.52 37.55 -43.72
N ALA A 17 -9.15 38.76 -43.28
CA ALA A 17 -9.03 39.92 -44.13
C ALA A 17 -7.62 40.04 -44.75
N ASP A 18 -6.59 39.51 -44.09
CA ASP A 18 -5.21 39.52 -44.56
C ASP A 18 -4.76 38.14 -45.08
N THR A 19 -4.66 38.00 -46.40
CA THR A 19 -4.26 36.73 -47.05
C THR A 19 -2.83 36.29 -46.76
N VAL A 20 -1.94 37.22 -46.34
CA VAL A 20 -0.55 36.91 -45.98
C VAL A 20 -0.47 36.37 -44.56
N ARG A 21 -1.27 36.95 -43.65
CA ARG A 21 -1.40 36.46 -42.28
C ARG A 21 -2.40 35.32 -42.13
N TYR A 22 -3.01 34.82 -43.21
CA TYR A 22 -3.96 33.72 -43.09
C TYR A 22 -3.27 32.39 -42.75
N LEU A 23 -3.55 31.84 -41.55
CA LEU A 23 -3.06 30.53 -41.11
C LEU A 23 -3.90 29.40 -41.74
N ARG A 24 -3.33 28.69 -42.71
CA ARG A 24 -4.06 27.71 -43.54
C ARG A 24 -4.33 26.39 -42.83
N ASN A 25 -3.54 26.04 -41.81
CA ASN A 25 -3.64 24.73 -41.15
C ASN A 25 -4.56 24.72 -39.92
N LEU A 26 -5.12 25.85 -39.45
CA LEU A 26 -6.05 25.83 -38.31
C LEU A 26 -7.26 24.87 -38.50
N PRO A 27 -7.88 24.75 -39.69
CA PRO A 27 -8.91 23.74 -39.94
C PRO A 27 -8.37 22.30 -39.90
N GLU A 28 -7.11 22.08 -40.29
CA GLU A 28 -6.43 20.79 -40.21
C GLU A 28 -6.11 20.43 -38.75
N GLU A 29 -5.63 21.40 -37.96
CA GLU A 29 -5.42 21.25 -36.51
C GLU A 29 -6.72 20.85 -35.82
N THR A 30 -7.82 21.56 -36.11
CA THR A 30 -9.15 21.19 -35.60
C THR A 30 -9.54 19.75 -35.94
N ARG A 31 -9.35 19.33 -37.21
CA ARG A 31 -9.67 17.96 -37.63
C ARG A 31 -8.81 16.92 -36.92
N LYS A 32 -7.51 17.18 -36.74
CA LYS A 32 -6.59 16.29 -36.05
C LYS A 32 -6.89 16.18 -34.55
N LEU A 33 -7.26 17.28 -33.89
CA LEU A 33 -7.67 17.27 -32.47
C LEU A 33 -8.95 16.45 -32.28
N LYS A 34 -9.96 16.66 -33.13
CA LYS A 34 -11.19 15.85 -33.11
C LYS A 34 -10.89 14.37 -33.32
N ALA A 35 -10.04 14.04 -34.29
CA ALA A 35 -9.66 12.65 -34.55
C ALA A 35 -8.83 12.02 -33.42
N ALA A 36 -8.00 12.81 -32.73
CA ALA A 36 -7.24 12.32 -31.58
C ALA A 36 -8.15 11.99 -30.39
N LEU A 37 -9.21 12.78 -30.19
CA LEU A 37 -10.09 12.68 -29.02
C LEU A 37 -11.38 11.86 -29.26
N SER A 38 -11.66 11.43 -30.50
CA SER A 38 -12.90 10.71 -30.85
C SER A 38 -13.06 9.37 -30.11
N ASN A 39 -11.96 8.73 -29.72
CA ASN A 39 -11.99 7.44 -29.04
C ASN A 39 -12.06 7.56 -27.51
N VAL A 40 -12.10 8.78 -26.98
CA VAL A 40 -12.09 9.08 -25.54
C VAL A 40 -13.21 10.06 -25.14
N GLU A 41 -14.33 10.03 -25.85
CA GLU A 41 -15.54 10.80 -25.51
C GLU A 41 -16.11 10.43 -24.13
N ASN A 42 -15.74 9.26 -23.59
CA ASN A 42 -16.04 8.83 -22.22
C ASN A 42 -15.09 9.44 -21.16
N LEU A 43 -14.03 10.14 -21.57
CA LEU A 43 -13.05 10.77 -20.69
C LEU A 43 -13.08 12.31 -20.76
N CYS A 44 -13.51 12.90 -21.87
CA CYS A 44 -13.57 14.35 -21.99
C CYS A 44 -14.60 14.85 -23.01
N GLU A 45 -14.99 16.11 -22.85
CA GLU A 45 -15.79 16.86 -23.82
C GLU A 45 -14.89 17.87 -24.56
N LEU A 46 -14.83 17.80 -25.88
CA LEU A 46 -14.11 18.77 -26.72
C LEU A 46 -15.06 19.87 -27.22
N VAL A 47 -14.77 21.12 -26.87
CA VAL A 47 -15.51 22.30 -27.30
C VAL A 47 -14.63 23.09 -28.27
N VAL A 48 -15.00 23.13 -29.55
CA VAL A 48 -14.26 23.85 -30.59
C VAL A 48 -14.91 25.19 -30.87
N ILE A 49 -14.12 26.27 -30.82
CA ILE A 49 -14.50 27.63 -31.20
C ILE A 49 -13.63 28.03 -32.41
N PRO A 50 -14.11 27.83 -33.65
CA PRO A 50 -13.28 27.95 -34.85
C PRO A 50 -12.96 29.40 -35.29
N ASN A 51 -13.73 30.38 -34.81
CA ASN A 51 -13.63 31.81 -35.16
C ASN A 51 -13.57 32.65 -33.88
N ALA A 52 -12.66 32.28 -32.98
CA ALA A 52 -12.74 32.63 -31.58
C ALA A 52 -12.71 34.15 -31.34
N THR A 53 -13.84 34.65 -30.86
CA THR A 53 -13.97 35.99 -30.27
C THR A 53 -13.75 35.95 -28.76
N LEU A 54 -13.46 37.10 -28.14
CA LEU A 54 -13.29 37.17 -26.68
C LEU A 54 -14.56 36.77 -25.92
N ASP A 55 -15.73 37.17 -26.43
CA ASP A 55 -17.02 36.88 -25.81
C ASP A 55 -17.36 35.38 -25.89
N GLU A 56 -17.06 34.71 -27.01
CA GLU A 56 -17.26 33.26 -27.13
C GLU A 56 -16.40 32.47 -26.15
N ILE A 57 -15.15 32.88 -25.95
CA ILE A 57 -14.26 32.25 -24.97
C ILE A 57 -14.87 32.42 -23.57
N PHE A 58 -15.24 33.64 -23.17
CA PHE A 58 -15.85 33.88 -21.85
C PHE A 58 -17.16 33.13 -21.66
N ASN A 59 -18.03 33.08 -22.68
CA ASN A 59 -19.28 32.34 -22.63
C ASN A 59 -19.05 30.83 -22.47
N ALA A 60 -18.03 30.26 -23.14
CA ALA A 60 -17.68 28.86 -22.98
C ALA A 60 -17.21 28.56 -21.54
N PHE A 61 -16.31 29.37 -20.98
CA PHE A 61 -15.88 29.21 -19.59
C PHE A 61 -17.01 29.41 -18.58
N GLN A 62 -17.95 30.33 -18.83
CA GLN A 62 -19.12 30.51 -17.97
C GLN A 62 -20.10 29.33 -18.03
N LYS A 63 -20.24 28.70 -19.20
CA LYS A 63 -21.09 27.52 -19.40
C LYS A 63 -20.52 26.29 -18.69
N TYR A 64 -19.21 26.05 -18.81
CA TYR A 64 -18.57 24.82 -18.33
C TYR A 64 -17.92 24.94 -16.94
N ARG A 65 -17.64 26.17 -16.47
CA ARG A 65 -17.14 26.48 -15.12
C ARG A 65 -15.92 25.63 -14.75
N SER A 66 -15.94 24.99 -13.58
CA SER A 66 -14.85 24.18 -13.04
C SER A 66 -14.55 22.91 -13.84
N ARG A 67 -15.35 22.57 -14.86
CA ARG A 67 -15.06 21.43 -15.74
C ARG A 67 -13.98 21.75 -16.77
N VAL A 68 -13.71 23.02 -17.08
CA VAL A 68 -12.69 23.38 -18.08
C VAL A 68 -11.31 23.04 -17.55
N ALA A 69 -10.69 22.02 -18.13
CA ALA A 69 -9.39 21.49 -17.73
C ALA A 69 -8.24 21.95 -18.63
N ILE A 70 -8.50 22.11 -19.93
CA ILE A 70 -7.51 22.57 -20.91
C ILE A 70 -8.11 23.69 -21.75
N PHE A 71 -7.33 24.76 -21.93
CA PHE A 71 -7.58 25.80 -22.91
C PHE A 71 -6.49 25.76 -23.98
N HIS A 72 -6.87 25.40 -25.20
CA HIS A 72 -6.02 25.38 -26.38
C HIS A 72 -6.32 26.60 -27.23
N TYR A 73 -5.28 27.33 -27.59
CA TYR A 73 -5.36 28.45 -28.51
C TYR A 73 -4.48 28.18 -29.72
N GLY A 74 -5.06 28.24 -30.92
CA GLY A 74 -4.33 28.22 -32.19
C GLY A 74 -4.61 29.50 -32.99
N GLY A 75 -3.57 30.25 -33.31
CA GLY A 75 -3.73 31.53 -33.98
C GLY A 75 -2.51 32.43 -33.83
N HIS A 76 -2.61 33.64 -34.37
CA HIS A 76 -1.53 34.62 -34.21
C HIS A 76 -1.42 35.10 -32.77
N ALA A 77 -0.19 35.31 -32.34
CA ALA A 77 0.15 35.87 -31.04
C ALA A 77 1.45 36.68 -31.15
N ASN A 78 1.65 37.56 -30.19
CA ASN A 78 2.93 38.23 -29.96
C ASN A 78 3.25 38.22 -28.46
N GLY A 79 4.35 38.84 -28.04
CA GLY A 79 4.76 38.84 -26.64
C GLY A 79 3.77 39.47 -25.64
N PHE A 80 2.74 40.18 -26.10
CA PHE A 80 1.83 40.95 -25.25
C PHE A 80 0.34 40.67 -25.47
N GLN A 81 -0.04 40.03 -26.59
CA GLN A 81 -1.43 39.89 -27.02
C GLN A 81 -1.66 38.58 -27.78
N LEU A 82 -2.86 38.00 -27.60
CA LEU A 82 -3.42 37.02 -28.54
C LEU A 82 -4.29 37.77 -29.55
N LEU A 83 -4.24 37.39 -30.83
CA LEU A 83 -5.10 37.97 -31.87
C LEU A 83 -6.36 37.13 -32.04
N LEU A 84 -7.47 37.60 -31.49
CA LEU A 84 -8.79 36.98 -31.63
C LEU A 84 -9.56 37.54 -32.83
N GLU A 85 -10.68 36.95 -33.19
CA GLU A 85 -11.54 37.50 -34.26
C GLU A 85 -12.52 38.55 -33.70
N THR A 86 -12.88 39.51 -34.55
CA THR A 86 -14.05 40.38 -34.39
C THR A 86 -15.28 39.71 -35.02
N SER A 87 -16.48 40.22 -34.73
CA SER A 87 -17.71 39.81 -35.44
C SER A 87 -17.64 40.00 -36.96
N GLU A 88 -16.74 40.86 -37.44
CA GLU A 88 -16.51 41.16 -38.85
C GLU A 88 -15.39 40.29 -39.47
N GLY A 89 -14.73 39.42 -38.69
CA GLY A 89 -13.67 38.52 -39.16
C GLY A 89 -12.26 39.14 -39.23
N HIS A 90 -12.10 40.37 -38.75
CA HIS A 90 -10.79 41.02 -38.58
C HIS A 90 -10.11 40.55 -37.29
N ALA A 91 -8.78 40.53 -37.27
CA ALA A 91 -7.99 40.30 -36.06
C ALA A 91 -8.14 41.47 -35.05
N LYS A 92 -8.43 41.14 -33.79
CA LYS A 92 -8.51 42.05 -32.65
C LYS A 92 -7.62 41.55 -31.52
N ALA A 93 -6.75 42.44 -31.05
CA ALA A 93 -5.90 42.16 -29.90
C ALA A 93 -6.71 41.95 -28.62
N ALA A 94 -6.55 40.80 -28.00
CA ALA A 94 -6.92 40.55 -26.62
C ALA A 94 -5.69 40.81 -25.73
N GLY A 95 -5.82 41.73 -24.78
CA GLY A 95 -4.73 42.07 -23.86
C GLY A 95 -4.36 40.87 -22.97
N ALA A 96 -3.09 40.44 -23.02
CA ALA A 96 -2.64 39.24 -22.31
C ALA A 96 -2.87 39.32 -20.79
N ALA A 97 -2.75 40.51 -20.18
CA ALA A 97 -2.93 40.67 -18.73
C ALA A 97 -4.36 40.37 -18.26
N GLY A 98 -5.38 40.85 -18.98
CA GLY A 98 -6.78 40.61 -18.62
C GLY A 98 -7.18 39.14 -18.83
N LEU A 99 -6.74 38.55 -19.94
CA LEU A 99 -6.98 37.13 -20.21
C LEU A 99 -6.24 36.23 -19.22
N ALA A 100 -4.98 36.54 -18.88
CA ALA A 100 -4.22 35.80 -17.89
C ALA A 100 -4.88 35.85 -16.50
N HIS A 101 -5.35 37.02 -16.07
CA HIS A 101 -6.08 37.17 -14.83
C HIS A 101 -7.38 36.35 -14.82
N PHE A 102 -8.12 36.34 -15.93
CA PHE A 102 -9.33 35.54 -16.07
C PHE A 102 -9.04 34.02 -15.98
N LEU A 103 -8.08 33.53 -16.78
CA LEU A 103 -7.72 32.12 -16.83
C LEU A 103 -7.13 31.63 -15.51
N GLY A 104 -6.30 32.44 -14.83
CA GLY A 104 -5.70 32.10 -13.54
C GLY A 104 -6.70 31.97 -12.39
N ARG A 105 -7.94 32.44 -12.55
CA ARG A 105 -9.03 32.28 -11.57
C ARG A 105 -9.94 31.07 -11.85
N GLN A 106 -9.63 30.26 -12.87
CA GLN A 106 -10.44 29.08 -13.21
C GLN A 106 -9.96 27.87 -12.41
N PRO A 107 -10.73 27.36 -11.43
CA PRO A 107 -10.25 26.34 -10.50
C PRO A 107 -10.02 24.97 -11.14
N GLY A 108 -10.67 24.70 -12.28
CA GLY A 108 -10.51 23.44 -13.02
C GLY A 108 -9.33 23.43 -13.99
N LEU A 109 -8.80 24.59 -14.35
CA LEU A 109 -7.89 24.74 -15.50
C LEU A 109 -6.49 24.27 -15.14
N GLN A 110 -6.07 23.16 -15.75
CA GLN A 110 -4.77 22.54 -15.52
C GLN A 110 -3.71 23.03 -16.52
N LEU A 111 -4.13 23.27 -17.77
CA LEU A 111 -3.23 23.61 -18.87
C LEU A 111 -3.79 24.72 -19.76
N VAL A 112 -2.93 25.67 -20.07
CA VAL A 112 -3.10 26.59 -21.20
C VAL A 112 -2.07 26.23 -22.28
N PHE A 113 -2.53 25.81 -23.44
CA PHE A 113 -1.68 25.56 -24.61
C PHE A 113 -1.83 26.72 -25.59
N LEU A 114 -0.81 27.57 -25.64
CA LEU A 114 -0.68 28.67 -26.61
C LEU A 114 0.10 28.19 -27.84
N ASN A 115 -0.60 27.64 -28.82
CA ASN A 115 -0.04 27.28 -30.12
C ASN A 115 0.00 28.47 -31.07
N GLY A 116 0.68 29.54 -30.64
CA GLY A 116 0.88 30.78 -31.39
C GLY A 116 2.29 31.33 -31.20
N CYS A 117 2.76 32.16 -32.13
CA CYS A 117 4.13 32.66 -32.19
C CYS A 117 4.52 33.53 -30.99
N SER A 118 5.76 33.37 -30.48
CA SER A 118 6.40 34.27 -29.51
C SER A 118 5.58 34.55 -28.23
N THR A 119 5.10 33.50 -27.58
CA THR A 119 4.18 33.58 -26.42
C THR A 119 4.87 33.53 -25.06
N GLU A 120 6.20 33.50 -25.00
CA GLU A 120 6.97 33.33 -23.75
C GLU A 120 6.63 34.34 -22.65
N LYS A 121 6.53 35.63 -22.97
CA LYS A 121 6.15 36.66 -22.00
C LYS A 121 4.73 36.49 -21.46
N GLN A 122 3.82 35.91 -22.25
CA GLN A 122 2.46 35.62 -21.80
C GLN A 122 2.45 34.48 -20.78
N THR A 123 3.35 33.50 -20.94
CA THR A 123 3.49 32.40 -19.99
C THR A 123 3.79 32.90 -18.58
N ASP A 124 4.70 33.86 -18.43
CA ASP A 124 5.01 34.42 -17.10
C ASP A 124 3.78 35.07 -16.46
N ALA A 125 3.00 35.84 -17.23
CA ALA A 125 1.76 36.47 -16.74
C ALA A 125 0.68 35.44 -16.36
N LEU A 126 0.52 34.36 -17.13
CA LEU A 126 -0.41 33.27 -16.86
C LEU A 126 -0.06 32.53 -15.55
N LEU A 127 1.21 32.16 -15.40
CA LEU A 127 1.70 31.47 -14.21
C LEU A 127 1.58 32.35 -12.95
N GLN A 128 1.90 33.64 -13.04
CA GLN A 128 1.72 34.61 -11.95
C GLN A 128 0.25 34.84 -11.59
N SER A 129 -0.65 34.78 -12.58
CA SER A 129 -2.09 34.95 -12.37
C SER A 129 -2.77 33.71 -11.78
N GLY A 130 -2.09 32.56 -11.78
CA GLY A 130 -2.55 31.36 -11.09
C GLY A 130 -2.78 30.13 -11.97
N VAL A 131 -2.48 30.20 -13.27
CA VAL A 131 -2.53 29.03 -14.16
C VAL A 131 -1.46 28.04 -13.76
N ASP A 132 -1.80 26.76 -13.65
CA ASP A 132 -0.91 25.75 -13.12
C ASP A 132 0.21 25.33 -14.10
N SER A 133 -0.12 25.18 -15.38
CA SER A 133 0.85 24.85 -16.42
C SER A 133 0.53 25.51 -17.77
N VAL A 134 1.58 25.82 -18.52
CA VAL A 134 1.48 26.48 -19.83
C VAL A 134 2.43 25.82 -20.82
N ILE A 135 1.91 25.46 -22.00
CA ILE A 135 2.70 25.13 -23.19
C ILE A 135 2.69 26.35 -24.11
N ALA A 136 3.87 26.80 -24.52
CA ALA A 136 4.04 28.01 -25.32
C ALA A 136 5.27 27.90 -26.23
N THR A 137 5.46 28.92 -27.08
CA THR A 137 6.59 29.03 -28.00
C THR A 137 7.47 30.24 -27.68
N THR A 138 8.78 30.13 -27.93
CA THR A 138 9.74 31.24 -27.77
C THR A 138 9.82 32.15 -29.01
N GLN A 139 9.47 31.61 -30.19
CA GLN A 139 9.68 32.26 -31.48
C GLN A 139 8.62 31.85 -32.51
N SER A 140 8.70 32.40 -33.72
CA SER A 140 7.75 32.11 -34.80
C SER A 140 7.95 30.72 -35.38
N ILE A 141 6.87 29.96 -35.50
CA ILE A 141 6.88 28.55 -35.88
C ILE A 141 6.12 28.34 -37.17
N ASP A 142 6.56 27.38 -37.98
CA ASP A 142 5.77 26.87 -39.10
C ASP A 142 4.40 26.33 -38.65
N ASP A 143 3.33 26.83 -39.27
CA ASP A 143 1.93 26.49 -38.99
C ASP A 143 1.65 24.98 -39.16
N GLY A 144 2.27 24.35 -40.15
CA GLY A 144 2.15 22.91 -40.39
C GLY A 144 2.79 22.07 -39.29
N ILE A 145 3.94 22.49 -38.78
CA ILE A 145 4.64 21.83 -37.67
C ILE A 145 3.91 22.05 -36.35
N ALA A 146 3.43 23.27 -36.10
CA ALA A 146 2.59 23.58 -34.95
C ALA A 146 1.33 22.70 -34.90
N THR A 147 0.68 22.52 -36.05
CA THR A 147 -0.47 21.62 -36.21
C THR A 147 -0.11 20.16 -35.88
N GLN A 148 1.06 19.68 -36.30
CA GLN A 148 1.50 18.30 -36.03
C GLN A 148 1.84 18.09 -34.56
N LEU A 149 2.50 19.04 -33.91
CA LEU A 149 2.85 18.96 -32.49
C LEU A 149 1.59 18.89 -31.63
N SER A 150 0.60 19.77 -31.87
CA SER A 150 -0.70 19.70 -31.19
C SER A 150 -1.39 18.35 -31.39
N ALA A 151 -1.43 17.86 -32.63
CA ALA A 151 -2.05 16.57 -32.92
C ALA A 151 -1.40 15.40 -32.16
N ARG A 152 -0.07 15.40 -32.01
CA ARG A 152 0.65 14.37 -31.24
C ARG A 152 0.44 14.53 -29.75
N PHE A 153 0.46 15.75 -29.24
CA PHE A 153 0.15 16.04 -27.85
C PHE A 153 -1.22 15.49 -27.44
N TYR A 154 -2.27 15.77 -28.21
CA TYR A 154 -3.61 15.25 -27.89
C TYR A 154 -3.76 13.74 -28.10
N LYS A 155 -3.01 13.13 -29.01
CA LYS A 155 -2.95 11.65 -29.12
C LYS A 155 -2.34 11.02 -27.87
N GLY A 156 -1.28 11.63 -27.30
CA GLY A 156 -0.70 11.21 -26.03
C GLY A 156 -1.70 11.34 -24.88
N LEU A 157 -2.40 12.48 -24.78
CA LEU A 157 -3.42 12.65 -23.75
C LEU A 157 -4.55 11.62 -23.88
N ALA A 158 -5.02 11.36 -25.11
CA ALA A 158 -6.06 10.37 -25.39
C ALA A 158 -5.61 8.93 -25.09
N SER A 159 -4.31 8.61 -25.10
CA SER A 159 -3.80 7.31 -24.67
C SER A 159 -3.68 7.18 -23.14
N GLY A 160 -4.01 8.24 -22.40
CA GLY A 160 -3.95 8.27 -20.95
C GLY A 160 -2.59 8.69 -20.38
N ALA A 161 -1.70 9.25 -21.21
CA ALA A 161 -0.47 9.86 -20.75
C ALA A 161 -0.73 11.18 -20.01
N THR A 162 0.21 11.57 -19.14
CA THR A 162 0.19 12.86 -18.45
C THR A 162 0.45 14.01 -19.44
N ILE A 163 0.14 15.25 -19.07
CA ILE A 163 0.54 16.46 -19.82
C ILE A 163 2.04 16.45 -20.14
N ASN A 164 2.91 16.14 -19.16
CA ASN A 164 4.35 16.14 -19.35
C ASN A 164 4.79 15.08 -20.38
N SER A 165 4.41 13.81 -20.18
CA SER A 165 4.74 12.72 -21.12
C SER A 165 4.24 13.02 -22.54
N SER A 166 2.99 13.48 -22.67
CA SER A 166 2.41 13.83 -23.97
C SER A 166 3.18 14.96 -24.66
N PHE A 167 3.64 15.95 -23.91
CA PHE A 167 4.47 17.02 -24.43
C PHE A 167 5.86 16.54 -24.87
N GLN A 168 6.53 15.72 -24.04
CA GLN A 168 7.85 15.18 -24.37
C GLN A 168 7.81 14.27 -25.60
N GLU A 169 6.79 13.42 -25.73
CA GLU A 169 6.57 12.56 -26.90
C GLU A 169 6.36 13.39 -28.17
N ALA A 170 5.52 14.44 -28.10
CA ALA A 170 5.27 15.33 -29.22
C ALA A 170 6.53 16.09 -29.65
N VAL A 171 7.34 16.55 -28.70
CA VAL A 171 8.63 17.20 -28.96
C VAL A 171 9.64 16.21 -29.56
N ALA A 172 9.71 14.99 -29.05
CA ALA A 172 10.62 13.96 -29.57
C ALA A 172 10.31 13.62 -31.03
N GLU A 173 9.03 13.51 -31.39
CA GLU A 173 8.62 13.28 -32.78
C GLU A 173 8.95 14.47 -33.68
N ALA A 174 8.69 15.70 -33.24
CA ALA A 174 9.04 16.91 -33.99
C ALA A 174 10.57 17.03 -34.22
N ARG A 175 11.38 16.64 -33.22
CA ARG A 175 12.85 16.55 -33.36
C ARG A 175 13.26 15.51 -34.38
N ALA A 176 12.66 14.32 -34.32
CA ALA A 176 12.94 13.25 -35.27
C ALA A 176 12.59 13.65 -36.71
N ALA A 177 11.43 14.29 -36.91
CA ALA A 177 10.97 14.75 -38.22
C ALA A 177 11.83 15.87 -38.82
N SER A 178 12.40 16.75 -37.97
CA SER A 178 13.29 17.84 -38.41
C SER A 178 14.76 17.43 -38.55
N GLY A 179 15.13 16.20 -38.16
CA GLY A 179 16.53 15.78 -38.07
C GLY A 179 17.32 16.54 -36.99
N GLY A 180 16.63 17.17 -36.03
CA GLY A 180 17.21 18.01 -35.00
C GLY A 180 17.55 19.45 -35.42
N GLU A 181 17.33 19.83 -36.68
CA GLU A 181 17.60 21.19 -37.17
C GLU A 181 16.47 22.15 -36.83
N ILE A 182 16.73 23.08 -35.90
CA ILE A 182 15.74 24.08 -35.44
C ILE A 182 15.28 25.00 -36.58
N SER A 183 16.17 25.33 -37.53
CA SER A 183 15.85 26.18 -38.68
C SER A 183 14.69 25.64 -39.53
N ARG A 184 14.48 24.33 -39.58
CA ARG A 184 13.38 23.69 -40.31
C ARG A 184 12.02 23.82 -39.60
N LEU A 185 12.01 24.31 -38.36
CA LEU A 185 10.81 24.49 -37.54
C LEU A 185 10.25 25.93 -37.60
N LEU A 186 11.03 26.86 -38.14
CA LEU A 186 10.78 28.31 -38.03
C LEU A 186 10.33 28.90 -39.37
N ILE A 187 9.49 29.93 -39.30
CA ILE A 187 9.20 30.79 -40.45
C ILE A 187 10.17 31.99 -40.41
N PRO A 188 10.86 32.34 -41.51
CA PRO A 188 11.60 33.59 -41.61
C PRO A 188 10.64 34.77 -41.43
N VAL A 189 10.92 35.67 -40.48
CA VAL A 189 10.13 36.89 -40.31
C VAL A 189 10.55 37.88 -41.41
N ASP A 190 9.58 38.43 -42.14
CA ASP A 190 9.80 39.36 -43.25
C ASP A 190 10.93 40.37 -42.99
N GLY A 191 12.02 40.26 -43.76
CA GLY A 191 13.09 41.27 -43.84
C GLY A 191 14.28 41.12 -42.89
N GLU A 192 14.24 40.25 -41.88
CA GLU A 192 15.41 39.95 -41.04
C GLU A 192 15.87 38.51 -41.27
N VAL A 193 16.83 38.34 -42.18
CA VAL A 193 17.49 37.06 -42.49
C VAL A 193 18.34 36.56 -41.29
N ASP A 194 18.58 37.42 -40.29
CA ASP A 194 19.39 37.13 -39.10
C ASP A 194 18.60 37.36 -37.81
N ALA A 195 17.83 36.37 -37.34
CA ALA A 195 17.58 36.20 -35.90
C ALA A 195 16.87 34.87 -35.60
N ILE A 196 17.61 33.75 -35.64
CA ILE A 196 17.34 32.70 -34.66
C ILE A 196 17.52 33.38 -33.30
N LYS A 197 16.43 33.73 -32.62
CA LYS A 197 16.49 34.45 -31.33
C LYS A 197 17.17 33.60 -30.26
N SER A 198 17.23 32.29 -30.46
CA SER A 198 17.83 31.33 -29.54
C SER A 198 18.08 29.97 -30.22
N ASP A 199 19.23 29.34 -29.93
CA ASP A 199 19.49 27.91 -30.23
C ASP A 199 18.62 26.94 -29.38
N ARG A 200 17.68 27.48 -28.59
CA ARG A 200 16.77 26.68 -27.77
C ARG A 200 15.64 26.11 -28.62
N TRP A 201 15.21 24.92 -28.23
CA TRP A 201 14.03 24.28 -28.79
C TRP A 201 12.79 25.21 -28.67
N PRO A 202 12.00 25.39 -29.75
CA PRO A 202 11.00 26.46 -29.80
C PRO A 202 9.82 26.30 -28.84
N TRP A 203 9.42 25.07 -28.48
CA TRP A 203 8.36 24.82 -27.52
C TRP A 203 8.89 24.55 -26.13
N PHE A 204 8.14 24.97 -25.13
CA PHE A 204 8.42 24.60 -23.75
C PHE A 204 7.14 24.38 -22.96
N LEU A 205 7.23 23.54 -21.93
CA LEU A 205 6.24 23.36 -20.90
C LEU A 205 6.78 24.00 -19.61
N ARG A 206 6.05 24.95 -19.03
CA ARG A 206 6.38 25.53 -17.72
C ARG A 206 5.20 25.33 -16.77
N SER A 207 5.52 25.02 -15.51
CA SER A 207 4.57 24.95 -14.41
C SER A 207 4.82 26.06 -13.41
N ARG A 208 3.76 26.48 -12.71
CA ARG A 208 3.84 27.44 -11.63
C ARG A 208 4.62 26.82 -10.47
N GLU A 209 5.36 27.64 -9.74
CA GLU A 209 6.07 27.19 -8.54
C GLU A 209 5.06 26.63 -7.53
N GLY A 210 5.29 25.40 -7.07
CA GLY A 210 4.34 24.64 -6.24
C GLY A 210 3.30 23.81 -7.00
N SER A 211 3.12 24.05 -8.32
CA SER A 211 2.17 23.34 -9.18
C SER A 211 2.81 22.27 -10.06
N LYS A 212 3.99 21.74 -9.71
CA LYS A 212 4.66 20.68 -10.49
C LYS A 212 3.79 19.44 -10.69
N ARG A 213 2.83 19.16 -9.79
CA ARG A 213 1.87 18.05 -9.96
C ARG A 213 0.89 18.26 -11.10
N ALA A 214 0.63 19.49 -11.52
CA ALA A 214 -0.30 19.76 -12.61
C ALA A 214 0.20 19.18 -13.95
N THR A 215 1.51 19.06 -14.14
CA THR A 215 2.05 18.43 -15.36
C THR A 215 1.89 16.91 -15.36
N GLU A 216 1.57 16.31 -14.21
CA GLU A 216 1.22 14.88 -14.09
C GLU A 216 -0.27 14.61 -14.31
N TRP A 217 -1.08 15.65 -14.51
CA TRP A 217 -2.50 15.51 -14.79
C TRP A 217 -2.75 14.73 -16.09
N SER A 218 -3.80 13.90 -16.09
CA SER A 218 -4.21 13.09 -17.25
C SER A 218 -5.74 13.04 -17.41
N LEU A 219 -6.23 12.79 -18.64
CA LEU A 219 -7.67 12.65 -18.91
C LEU A 219 -8.32 11.50 -18.10
N PRO A 220 -7.72 10.29 -18.02
CA PRO A 220 -8.23 9.21 -17.17
C PRO A 220 -8.44 9.61 -15.71
N GLU A 221 -7.48 10.32 -15.12
CA GLU A 221 -7.57 10.78 -13.73
C GLU A 221 -8.73 11.76 -13.54
N ALA A 222 -8.82 12.77 -14.40
CA ALA A 222 -9.88 13.78 -14.32
C ALA A 222 -11.27 13.20 -14.56
N ALA A 223 -11.35 12.20 -15.44
CA ALA A 223 -12.53 11.42 -15.65
C ALA A 223 -12.71 10.33 -14.59
N GLY A 224 -11.97 10.25 -13.48
CA GLY A 224 -12.19 9.22 -12.45
C GLY A 224 -12.17 7.78 -12.97
N ASP A 225 -11.37 7.51 -14.02
CA ASP A 225 -11.08 6.19 -14.53
C ASP A 225 -9.55 6.01 -14.60
N PRO A 226 -8.87 5.93 -13.44
CA PRO A 226 -7.42 5.87 -13.41
C PRO A 226 -6.84 4.61 -14.06
N LEU A 227 -7.65 3.62 -14.41
CA LEU A 227 -7.19 2.37 -15.03
C LEU A 227 -7.32 2.37 -16.56
N PHE A 228 -7.93 3.40 -17.16
CA PHE A 228 -8.14 3.51 -18.60
C PHE A 228 -6.87 3.32 -19.45
N GLY A 229 -6.89 2.42 -20.43
CA GLY A 229 -5.72 2.21 -21.32
C GLY A 229 -4.55 1.46 -20.67
N LEU A 230 -4.67 1.05 -19.40
CA LEU A 230 -3.82 -0.02 -18.88
C LEU A 230 -4.26 -1.37 -19.48
N PRO A 231 -3.38 -2.38 -19.52
CA PRO A 231 -3.75 -3.72 -19.96
C PRO A 231 -4.98 -4.24 -19.20
N GLU A 232 -5.94 -4.81 -19.93
CA GLU A 232 -7.15 -5.36 -19.33
C GLU A 232 -6.83 -6.51 -18.38
N LEU A 233 -7.67 -6.68 -17.35
CA LEU A 233 -7.53 -7.83 -16.47
C LEU A 233 -7.95 -9.11 -17.21
N PRO A 234 -7.28 -10.25 -16.97
CA PRO A 234 -7.75 -11.53 -17.47
C PRO A 234 -9.16 -11.81 -16.94
N LEU A 235 -10.00 -12.40 -17.79
CA LEU A 235 -11.35 -12.82 -17.41
C LEU A 235 -11.26 -14.04 -16.48
N VAL A 236 -11.22 -13.78 -15.18
CA VAL A 236 -11.27 -14.79 -14.10
C VAL A 236 -12.64 -14.81 -13.44
N ASP A 237 -13.03 -15.93 -12.83
CA ASP A 237 -14.27 -16.01 -12.06
C ASP A 237 -14.28 -15.04 -10.89
N LEU A 238 -15.44 -14.45 -10.62
CA LEU A 238 -15.59 -13.51 -9.51
C LEU A 238 -15.69 -14.29 -8.19
N PRO A 239 -15.00 -13.83 -7.12
CA PRO A 239 -15.12 -14.46 -5.81
C PRO A 239 -16.55 -14.35 -5.27
N LYS A 240 -16.89 -15.23 -4.31
CA LYS A 240 -18.23 -15.26 -3.70
C LYS A 240 -18.60 -13.97 -2.96
N GLN A 241 -17.59 -13.25 -2.45
CA GLN A 241 -17.76 -12.00 -1.71
C GLN A 241 -16.73 -10.96 -2.18
N PRO A 242 -17.10 -9.68 -2.24
CA PRO A 242 -16.25 -8.63 -2.79
C PRO A 242 -15.20 -8.10 -1.79
N PHE A 243 -15.30 -8.46 -0.51
CA PHE A 243 -14.39 -8.00 0.54
C PHE A 243 -13.68 -9.20 1.19
N ARG A 244 -12.40 -9.02 1.52
CA ARG A 244 -11.50 -10.13 1.91
C ARG A 244 -11.06 -10.04 3.37
N HIS A 245 -11.80 -9.33 4.23
CA HIS A 245 -11.38 -9.04 5.61
C HIS A 245 -9.93 -8.52 5.63
N LEU A 246 -9.08 -9.05 6.51
CA LEU A 246 -7.68 -8.68 6.62
C LEU A 246 -6.74 -9.47 5.69
N HIS A 247 -7.27 -10.39 4.87
CA HIS A 247 -6.45 -11.04 3.86
C HIS A 247 -6.03 -10.03 2.79
N ARG A 248 -4.79 -10.17 2.32
CA ARG A 248 -4.33 -9.42 1.14
C ARG A 248 -5.14 -9.86 -0.09
N PHE A 249 -5.39 -8.92 -0.99
CA PHE A 249 -5.88 -9.23 -2.34
C PHE A 249 -4.76 -9.88 -3.15
N ARG A 250 -5.08 -10.97 -3.84
CA ARG A 250 -4.16 -11.69 -4.75
C ARG A 250 -4.49 -11.38 -6.21
N ALA A 251 -3.64 -11.81 -7.14
CA ALA A 251 -3.89 -11.69 -8.58
C ALA A 251 -5.29 -12.16 -9.04
N GLU A 252 -5.84 -13.21 -8.42
CA GLU A 252 -7.21 -13.71 -8.67
C GLU A 252 -8.32 -12.76 -8.19
N ASP A 253 -8.03 -11.94 -7.17
CA ASP A 253 -8.96 -10.95 -6.62
C ASP A 253 -8.89 -9.60 -7.37
N ALA A 254 -8.08 -9.48 -8.42
CA ALA A 254 -7.90 -8.23 -9.17
C ALA A 254 -9.21 -7.55 -9.63
N PRO A 255 -10.26 -8.28 -10.07
CA PRO A 255 -11.54 -7.66 -10.45
C PRO A 255 -12.30 -6.98 -9.30
N ILE A 256 -11.94 -7.25 -8.05
CA ILE A 256 -12.53 -6.64 -6.84
C ILE A 256 -11.55 -5.77 -6.06
N PHE A 257 -10.34 -5.53 -6.59
CA PHE A 257 -9.34 -4.69 -5.94
C PHE A 257 -9.50 -3.23 -6.37
N PHE A 258 -10.07 -2.42 -5.47
CA PHE A 258 -10.43 -1.02 -5.71
C PHE A 258 -9.76 -0.07 -4.72
N GLY A 259 -9.75 1.22 -5.06
CA GLY A 259 -9.25 2.29 -4.20
C GLY A 259 -7.78 2.66 -4.44
N ARG A 260 -7.10 1.89 -5.29
CA ARG A 260 -5.69 2.06 -5.62
C ARG A 260 -5.44 2.26 -7.11
N GLY A 261 -6.46 2.65 -7.87
CA GLY A 261 -6.35 2.80 -9.33
C GLY A 261 -5.24 3.75 -9.76
N HIS A 262 -5.10 4.89 -9.06
CA HIS A 262 -4.06 5.89 -9.34
C HIS A 262 -2.66 5.37 -9.05
N ASP A 263 -2.48 4.72 -7.88
CA ASP A 263 -1.19 4.13 -7.50
C ASP A 263 -0.78 3.03 -8.50
N ILE A 264 -1.74 2.21 -8.97
CA ILE A 264 -1.52 1.20 -10.00
C ILE A 264 -1.05 1.83 -11.32
N ARG A 265 -1.72 2.89 -11.79
CA ARG A 265 -1.32 3.61 -13.02
C ARG A 265 0.10 4.13 -12.92
N ASN A 266 0.37 4.90 -11.86
CA ASN A 266 1.64 5.59 -11.70
C ASN A 266 2.80 4.58 -11.65
N MET A 267 2.62 3.50 -10.88
CA MET A 267 3.61 2.43 -10.80
C MET A 267 3.77 1.71 -12.15
N TYR A 268 2.66 1.36 -12.83
CA TYR A 268 2.72 0.71 -14.14
C TYR A 268 3.50 1.57 -15.16
N GLN A 269 3.15 2.86 -15.28
CA GLN A 269 3.81 3.78 -16.22
C GLN A 269 5.31 3.91 -15.94
N ARG A 270 5.71 4.03 -14.68
CA ARG A 270 7.13 4.07 -14.30
C ARG A 270 7.85 2.77 -14.66
N ILE A 271 7.24 1.61 -14.40
CA ILE A 271 7.82 0.31 -14.73
C ILE A 271 7.93 0.07 -16.25
N THR A 272 7.00 0.61 -17.04
CA THR A 272 7.00 0.41 -18.49
C THR A 272 7.73 1.49 -19.27
N SER A 273 8.10 2.62 -18.64
CA SER A 273 8.80 3.73 -19.31
C SER A 273 10.18 3.30 -19.83
N PRO A 274 10.57 3.56 -21.09
CA PRO A 274 11.86 3.13 -21.64
C PRO A 274 13.09 3.59 -20.83
N ASP A 275 13.04 4.78 -20.23
CA ASP A 275 14.17 5.42 -19.53
C ASP A 275 14.22 5.11 -18.02
N ALA A 276 13.25 4.35 -17.52
CA ALA A 276 13.13 4.16 -16.08
C ALA A 276 14.17 3.18 -15.50
N ALA A 277 14.48 3.39 -14.23
CA ALA A 277 15.57 2.70 -13.56
C ALA A 277 15.33 1.18 -13.47
N PRO A 278 16.39 0.35 -13.48
CA PRO A 278 16.26 -1.11 -13.37
C PRO A 278 15.76 -1.58 -11.99
N ILE A 279 15.87 -0.72 -10.97
CA ILE A 279 15.50 -1.01 -9.59
C ILE A 279 14.47 0.03 -9.14
N MET A 280 13.37 -0.43 -8.54
CA MET A 280 12.37 0.43 -7.90
C MET A 280 12.26 0.09 -6.42
N LEU A 281 12.41 1.10 -5.56
CA LEU A 281 12.16 1.01 -4.13
C LEU A 281 10.70 1.38 -3.88
N TYR A 282 9.90 0.39 -3.52
CA TYR A 282 8.48 0.57 -3.24
C TYR A 282 8.21 0.42 -1.75
N TYR A 283 7.87 1.52 -1.08
CA TYR A 283 7.81 1.55 0.38
C TYR A 283 6.67 2.40 0.91
N GLY A 284 6.29 2.14 2.16
CA GLY A 284 5.18 2.82 2.81
C GLY A 284 4.87 2.24 4.19
N PRO A 285 3.99 2.88 4.97
CA PRO A 285 3.61 2.39 6.31
C PRO A 285 3.03 0.96 6.29
N ALA A 286 3.04 0.29 7.44
CA ALA A 286 2.36 -1.00 7.58
C ALA A 286 0.85 -0.87 7.31
N GLY A 287 0.28 -1.85 6.62
CA GLY A 287 -1.16 -1.91 6.35
C GLY A 287 -1.71 -0.95 5.28
N VAL A 288 -0.90 -0.17 4.57
CA VAL A 288 -1.42 0.68 3.47
C VAL A 288 -1.83 -0.08 2.21
N GLY A 289 -1.60 -1.39 2.15
CA GLY A 289 -1.99 -2.24 1.01
C GLY A 289 -0.88 -2.50 -0.02
N LYS A 290 0.40 -2.30 0.34
CA LYS A 290 1.58 -2.57 -0.52
C LYS A 290 1.49 -3.90 -1.27
N SER A 291 1.41 -5.01 -0.54
CA SER A 291 1.38 -6.35 -1.13
C SER A 291 0.13 -6.59 -1.96
N SER A 292 -1.03 -6.03 -1.58
CA SER A 292 -2.26 -6.12 -2.37
C SER A 292 -2.14 -5.35 -3.69
N LEU A 293 -1.51 -4.18 -3.68
CA LEU A 293 -1.25 -3.42 -4.90
C LEU A 293 -0.32 -4.16 -5.84
N LEU A 294 0.78 -4.71 -5.31
CA LEU A 294 1.73 -5.50 -6.11
C LEU A 294 1.05 -6.74 -6.70
N ASP A 295 0.35 -7.53 -5.87
CA ASP A 295 -0.21 -8.84 -6.24
C ASP A 295 -1.48 -8.71 -7.09
N ALA A 296 -2.50 -7.98 -6.62
CA ALA A 296 -3.79 -7.83 -7.32
C ALA A 296 -3.82 -6.66 -8.31
N GLY A 297 -3.09 -5.58 -8.03
CA GLY A 297 -3.08 -4.37 -8.85
C GLY A 297 -2.12 -4.48 -10.04
N LEU A 298 -0.88 -4.88 -9.80
CA LEU A 298 0.20 -4.75 -10.79
C LEU A 298 0.44 -6.04 -11.59
N ILE A 299 0.61 -7.19 -10.92
CA ILE A 299 0.97 -8.46 -11.59
C ILE A 299 0.05 -8.81 -12.77
N PRO A 300 -1.29 -8.78 -12.64
CA PRO A 300 -2.18 -9.18 -13.73
C PRO A 300 -2.06 -8.30 -14.96
N ARG A 301 -1.72 -7.02 -14.77
CA ARG A 301 -1.53 -6.03 -15.84
C ARG A 301 -0.19 -6.20 -16.53
N LEU A 302 0.88 -6.43 -15.75
CA LEU A 302 2.21 -6.68 -16.29
C LEU A 302 2.29 -8.02 -17.04
N GLY A 303 1.60 -9.06 -16.56
CA GLY A 303 1.68 -10.43 -17.12
C GLY A 303 1.36 -10.55 -18.62
N GLN A 304 0.64 -9.58 -19.20
CA GLN A 304 0.41 -9.52 -20.64
C GLN A 304 1.72 -9.33 -21.42
N ASN A 305 2.58 -8.42 -20.99
CA ASN A 305 3.78 -7.98 -21.73
C ASN A 305 5.10 -8.39 -21.05
N TYR A 306 5.06 -8.80 -19.79
CA TYR A 306 6.20 -9.15 -18.96
C TYR A 306 6.06 -10.55 -18.38
N GLU A 307 7.19 -11.22 -18.15
CA GLU A 307 7.23 -12.35 -17.22
C GLU A 307 7.35 -11.77 -15.81
N VAL A 308 6.42 -12.09 -14.90
CA VAL A 308 6.42 -11.53 -13.54
C VAL A 308 6.66 -12.63 -12.52
N VAL A 309 7.63 -12.42 -11.63
CA VAL A 309 7.98 -13.35 -10.56
C VAL A 309 7.82 -12.63 -9.23
N TYR A 310 6.79 -13.00 -8.48
CA TYR A 310 6.57 -12.50 -7.13
C TYR A 310 7.22 -13.44 -6.12
N ILE A 311 8.16 -12.92 -5.35
CA ILE A 311 8.88 -13.63 -4.32
C ILE A 311 8.88 -12.83 -3.03
N ARG A 312 8.92 -13.54 -1.92
CA ARG A 312 9.19 -12.98 -0.60
C ARG A 312 10.51 -13.55 -0.12
N ARG A 313 11.24 -12.77 0.70
CA ARG A 313 12.48 -13.21 1.33
C ARG A 313 12.32 -14.56 2.05
N ASP A 314 13.15 -15.54 1.73
CA ASP A 314 13.30 -16.77 2.54
C ASP A 314 14.30 -16.48 3.67
N VAL A 315 13.85 -16.61 4.93
CA VAL A 315 14.64 -16.30 6.12
C VAL A 315 15.92 -17.14 6.21
N ARG A 316 15.90 -18.38 5.69
CA ARG A 316 17.06 -19.31 5.76
C ARG A 316 18.12 -18.99 4.73
N LEU A 317 17.71 -18.44 3.59
CA LEU A 317 18.59 -18.13 2.45
C LEU A 317 19.07 -16.67 2.48
N GLY A 318 18.27 -15.77 3.04
CA GLY A 318 18.45 -14.33 2.90
C GLY A 318 18.16 -13.81 1.48
N LEU A 319 18.25 -12.50 1.29
CA LEU A 319 17.83 -11.80 0.07
C LEU A 319 18.60 -12.24 -1.19
N ALA A 320 19.93 -12.31 -1.12
CA ALA A 320 20.78 -12.61 -2.26
C ALA A 320 20.51 -14.02 -2.83
N GLN A 321 20.44 -15.01 -1.96
CA GLN A 321 20.18 -16.40 -2.35
C GLN A 321 18.71 -16.61 -2.72
N THR A 322 17.77 -15.91 -2.08
CA THR A 322 16.36 -15.89 -2.50
C THR A 322 16.22 -15.39 -3.95
N LEU A 323 16.88 -14.28 -4.30
CA LEU A 323 16.90 -13.77 -5.66
C LEU A 323 17.57 -14.76 -6.63
N GLN A 324 18.69 -15.36 -6.23
CA GLN A 324 19.39 -16.34 -7.06
C GLN A 324 18.53 -17.58 -7.34
N LYS A 325 17.82 -18.10 -6.33
CA LYS A 325 16.86 -19.20 -6.47
C LYS A 325 15.72 -18.85 -7.41
N ALA A 326 15.22 -17.61 -7.39
CA ALA A 326 14.17 -17.15 -8.30
C ALA A 326 14.64 -17.06 -9.78
N LEU A 327 15.95 -16.88 -9.99
CA LEU A 327 16.58 -16.79 -11.32
C LEU A 327 17.01 -18.15 -11.88
N LEU A 328 17.25 -19.15 -11.03
CA LEU A 328 17.76 -20.47 -11.40
C LEU A 328 16.71 -21.57 -11.14
N PRO A 329 16.11 -22.18 -12.16
CA PRO A 329 15.58 -23.53 -12.03
C PRO A 329 16.78 -24.49 -11.98
N GLU A 330 16.96 -25.14 -10.83
CA GLU A 330 17.90 -26.21 -10.45
C GLU A 330 19.21 -26.41 -11.27
N GLY A 331 20.36 -26.29 -10.60
CA GLY A 331 21.59 -27.01 -10.96
C GLY A 331 22.66 -26.29 -11.79
N ASN A 332 22.50 -25.00 -12.15
CA ASN A 332 23.49 -24.28 -12.97
C ASN A 332 24.21 -23.15 -12.22
N SER A 333 25.54 -23.27 -12.06
CA SER A 333 26.42 -22.22 -11.50
C SER A 333 26.71 -21.12 -12.54
N LYS A 334 25.68 -20.38 -12.96
CA LYS A 334 25.83 -19.20 -13.84
C LYS A 334 25.73 -17.90 -13.05
N SER A 335 26.34 -16.83 -13.57
CA SER A 335 26.23 -15.51 -12.95
C SER A 335 24.76 -15.03 -12.96
N PRO A 336 24.30 -14.28 -11.94
CA PRO A 336 22.91 -13.85 -11.83
C PRO A 336 22.38 -13.10 -13.07
N ARG A 337 23.22 -12.28 -13.71
CA ARG A 337 22.90 -11.56 -14.95
C ARG A 337 22.59 -12.51 -16.11
N VAL A 338 23.39 -13.56 -16.27
CA VAL A 338 23.23 -14.54 -17.36
C VAL A 338 21.92 -15.32 -17.15
N SER A 339 21.63 -15.71 -15.91
CA SER A 339 20.37 -16.39 -15.58
C SER A 339 19.14 -15.51 -15.83
N TRP A 340 19.22 -14.23 -15.48
CA TRP A 340 18.17 -13.26 -15.79
C TRP A 340 17.90 -13.17 -17.30
N LYS A 341 18.93 -12.88 -18.10
CA LYS A 341 18.80 -12.78 -19.57
C LYS A 341 18.33 -14.08 -20.20
N ALA A 342 18.74 -15.23 -19.66
CA ALA A 342 18.28 -16.52 -20.14
C ALA A 342 16.77 -16.72 -19.91
N LYS A 343 16.25 -16.28 -18.76
CA LYS A 343 14.81 -16.34 -18.45
C LYS A 343 13.99 -15.41 -19.36
N GLU A 344 14.49 -14.20 -19.60
CA GLU A 344 13.87 -13.26 -20.57
C GLU A 344 13.84 -13.86 -21.97
N LYS A 345 14.97 -14.40 -22.44
CA LYS A 345 15.07 -15.03 -23.76
C LYS A 345 14.17 -16.25 -23.90
N ALA A 346 14.07 -17.08 -22.85
CA ALA A 346 13.21 -18.27 -22.85
C ALA A 346 11.72 -17.92 -22.93
N LYS A 347 11.31 -16.80 -22.34
CA LYS A 347 9.91 -16.34 -22.33
C LYS A 347 9.57 -15.38 -23.47
N GLY A 348 10.58 -14.83 -24.15
CA GLY A 348 10.40 -13.78 -25.17
C GLY A 348 9.84 -12.47 -24.60
N LYS A 349 9.95 -12.27 -23.29
CA LYS A 349 9.41 -11.10 -22.57
C LYS A 349 10.43 -10.58 -21.55
N PRO A 350 10.47 -9.27 -21.26
CA PRO A 350 11.26 -8.75 -20.16
C PRO A 350 10.78 -9.32 -18.81
N LEU A 351 11.69 -9.54 -17.87
CA LEU A 351 11.39 -10.14 -16.58
C LEU A 351 11.21 -9.06 -15.51
N VAL A 352 10.11 -9.09 -14.76
CA VAL A 352 9.91 -8.25 -13.57
C VAL A 352 9.93 -9.13 -12.33
N ILE A 353 10.90 -8.91 -11.45
CA ILE A 353 10.94 -9.57 -10.14
C ILE A 353 10.38 -8.63 -9.09
N ILE A 354 9.38 -9.08 -8.35
CA ILE A 354 8.86 -8.37 -7.19
C ILE A 354 9.40 -9.11 -5.96
N LEU A 355 10.33 -8.49 -5.24
CA LEU A 355 10.83 -8.98 -3.97
C LEU A 355 10.17 -8.19 -2.84
N ASP A 356 9.13 -8.78 -2.26
CA ASP A 356 8.34 -8.15 -1.19
C ASP A 356 8.93 -8.49 0.19
N GLN A 357 8.71 -7.58 1.14
CA GLN A 357 9.16 -7.64 2.53
C GLN A 357 10.68 -7.70 2.71
N VAL A 358 11.41 -6.85 1.99
CA VAL A 358 12.87 -6.73 2.11
C VAL A 358 13.29 -6.40 3.56
N GLU A 359 12.47 -5.68 4.31
CA GLU A 359 12.75 -5.34 5.71
C GLU A 359 12.81 -6.55 6.66
N GLU A 360 12.36 -7.74 6.22
CA GLU A 360 12.54 -8.97 6.99
C GLU A 360 14.02 -9.30 7.20
N ALA A 361 14.95 -8.75 6.41
CA ALA A 361 16.39 -8.84 6.69
C ALA A 361 16.78 -8.24 8.05
N PHE A 362 16.05 -7.22 8.54
CA PHE A 362 16.30 -6.59 9.84
C PHE A 362 15.43 -7.18 10.94
N THR A 363 14.14 -7.40 10.64
CA THR A 363 13.19 -7.87 11.66
C THR A 363 13.29 -9.38 11.92
N LYS A 364 13.88 -10.13 10.98
CA LYS A 364 14.09 -11.59 11.02
C LYS A 364 15.44 -11.93 10.38
N PRO A 365 16.56 -11.53 10.99
CA PRO A 365 17.89 -11.69 10.39
C PRO A 365 18.20 -13.16 10.11
N CYS A 366 18.90 -13.40 8.99
CA CYS A 366 19.36 -14.75 8.66
C CYS A 366 20.38 -15.21 9.72
N PRO A 367 20.22 -16.39 10.35
CA PRO A 367 21.08 -16.82 11.46
C PRO A 367 22.58 -16.81 11.14
N ASN A 368 22.93 -17.09 9.87
CA ASN A 368 24.31 -17.25 9.42
C ASN A 368 24.77 -16.15 8.45
N ASP A 369 24.02 -15.07 8.30
CA ASP A 369 24.38 -13.98 7.38
C ASP A 369 24.09 -12.59 7.96
N ARG A 370 25.12 -12.00 8.58
CA ARG A 370 25.05 -10.63 9.15
C ARG A 370 25.19 -9.53 8.09
N ASP A 371 25.73 -9.85 6.92
CA ASP A 371 26.00 -8.89 5.82
C ASP A 371 25.04 -9.08 4.64
N GLU A 372 23.85 -9.60 4.91
CA GLU A 372 22.87 -10.03 3.91
C GLU A 372 22.56 -8.94 2.87
N LEU A 373 22.33 -7.70 3.33
CA LEU A 373 22.03 -6.56 2.46
C LEU A 373 23.22 -6.13 1.61
N ALA A 374 24.44 -6.17 2.15
CA ALA A 374 25.64 -5.85 1.38
C ALA A 374 25.86 -6.88 0.27
N LYS A 375 25.66 -8.18 0.57
CA LYS A 375 25.68 -9.25 -0.43
C LYS A 375 24.58 -9.10 -1.47
N PHE A 376 23.37 -8.71 -1.04
CA PHE A 376 22.25 -8.45 -1.94
C PHE A 376 22.53 -7.27 -2.88
N ALA A 377 23.03 -6.14 -2.36
CA ALA A 377 23.44 -4.99 -3.16
C ALA A 377 24.57 -5.36 -4.14
N GLY A 378 25.54 -6.18 -3.71
CA GLY A 378 26.56 -6.75 -4.59
C GLY A 378 25.98 -7.62 -5.71
N CYS A 379 24.97 -8.44 -5.41
CA CYS A 379 24.24 -9.24 -6.40
C CYS A 379 23.51 -8.34 -7.41
N LEU A 380 22.80 -7.30 -6.95
CA LEU A 380 22.15 -6.32 -7.83
C LEU A 380 23.17 -5.58 -8.70
N ARG A 381 24.35 -5.26 -8.16
CA ARG A 381 25.44 -4.66 -8.94
C ARG A 381 25.96 -5.61 -10.01
N ALA A 382 26.07 -6.90 -9.72
CA ALA A 382 26.43 -7.90 -10.71
C ALA A 382 25.39 -7.98 -11.85
N ILE A 383 24.10 -7.78 -11.56
CA ILE A 383 23.02 -7.79 -12.57
C ILE A 383 22.98 -6.48 -13.37
N PHE A 384 22.91 -5.33 -12.69
CA PHE A 384 22.55 -4.04 -13.28
C PHE A 384 23.70 -3.01 -13.37
N GLY A 385 24.88 -3.32 -12.83
CA GLY A 385 25.98 -2.34 -12.71
C GLY A 385 26.59 -1.89 -14.05
N ASP A 386 26.51 -2.71 -15.10
CA ASP A 386 27.05 -2.39 -16.43
C ASP A 386 25.91 -2.06 -17.39
N ALA A 387 25.79 -0.78 -17.76
CA ALA A 387 24.71 -0.24 -18.59
C ALA A 387 24.63 -0.92 -19.97
N SER A 388 25.75 -1.32 -20.56
CA SER A 388 25.80 -1.95 -21.89
C SER A 388 25.28 -3.39 -21.89
N GLN A 389 25.19 -4.00 -20.71
CA GLN A 389 24.86 -5.41 -20.53
C GLN A 389 23.65 -5.63 -19.64
N ARG A 390 22.89 -4.59 -19.29
CA ARG A 390 21.68 -4.75 -18.46
C ARG A 390 20.66 -5.69 -19.13
N PRO A 391 19.94 -6.50 -18.35
CA PRO A 391 18.72 -7.14 -18.86
C PRO A 391 17.66 -6.08 -19.18
N MET A 392 16.64 -6.47 -19.94
CA MET A 392 15.52 -5.56 -20.29
C MET A 392 14.56 -5.36 -19.11
N GLY A 393 14.52 -6.34 -18.22
CA GLY A 393 13.65 -6.43 -17.06
C GLY A 393 14.11 -5.62 -15.86
N ARG A 394 13.32 -5.71 -14.79
CA ARG A 394 13.42 -4.85 -13.60
C ARG A 394 13.18 -5.60 -12.32
N ILE A 395 13.61 -5.02 -11.20
CA ILE A 395 13.30 -5.50 -9.86
C ILE A 395 12.58 -4.42 -9.04
N ILE A 396 11.52 -4.84 -8.35
CA ILE A 396 10.77 -4.02 -7.40
C ILE A 396 11.05 -4.55 -6.00
N LEU A 397 11.54 -3.68 -5.13
CA LEU A 397 11.85 -3.98 -3.74
C LEU A 397 10.75 -3.41 -2.85
N GLY A 398 9.86 -4.27 -2.36
CA GLY A 398 8.77 -3.91 -1.46
C GLY A 398 9.21 -3.92 0.00
N PHE A 399 9.06 -2.82 0.73
CA PHE A 399 9.39 -2.78 2.16
C PHE A 399 8.66 -1.71 2.96
N ARG A 400 8.88 -1.64 4.27
CA ARG A 400 8.28 -0.60 5.13
C ARG A 400 9.14 0.65 5.20
N LYS A 401 8.49 1.81 5.28
CA LYS A 401 9.15 3.12 5.23
C LYS A 401 10.21 3.33 6.32
N GLU A 402 10.09 2.66 7.45
CA GLU A 402 11.00 2.78 8.59
C GLU A 402 12.41 2.29 8.25
N TRP A 403 12.56 1.43 7.24
CA TRP A 403 13.83 0.84 6.79
C TRP A 403 14.38 1.48 5.51
N PHE A 404 13.82 2.64 5.12
CA PHE A 404 14.21 3.31 3.89
C PHE A 404 15.66 3.79 3.94
N ALA A 405 16.10 4.39 5.04
CA ALA A 405 17.44 4.95 5.14
C ALA A 405 18.52 3.87 4.98
N GLU A 406 18.34 2.74 5.66
CA GLU A 406 19.28 1.61 5.64
C GLU A 406 19.36 0.96 4.25
N ILE A 407 18.21 0.76 3.59
CA ILE A 407 18.17 0.17 2.25
C ILE A 407 18.74 1.15 1.20
N ASP A 408 18.39 2.43 1.29
CA ASP A 408 18.87 3.50 0.40
C ASP A 408 20.40 3.63 0.50
N GLU A 409 20.96 3.60 1.72
CA GLU A 409 22.41 3.65 1.96
C GLU A 409 23.14 2.48 1.29
N HIS A 410 22.67 1.24 1.47
CA HIS A 410 23.30 0.06 0.86
C HIS A 410 23.29 0.11 -0.68
N LEU A 411 22.22 0.63 -1.29
CA LEU A 411 22.12 0.76 -2.74
C LEU A 411 22.92 1.95 -3.29
N ALA A 412 22.97 3.07 -2.55
CA ALA A 412 23.79 4.22 -2.88
C ALA A 412 25.28 3.86 -2.87
N ASN A 413 25.72 3.05 -1.89
CA ASN A 413 27.11 2.59 -1.77
C ASN A 413 27.58 1.76 -2.99
N VAL A 414 26.68 1.04 -3.66
CA VAL A 414 27.00 0.29 -4.89
C VAL A 414 26.77 1.10 -6.18
N ARG A 415 26.39 2.38 -6.07
CA ARG A 415 26.19 3.34 -7.17
C ARG A 415 25.23 2.84 -8.25
N LEU A 416 24.15 2.18 -7.85
CA LEU A 416 23.13 1.71 -8.78
C LEU A 416 22.05 2.77 -9.02
N PRO A 417 21.55 2.93 -10.27
CA PRO A 417 20.38 3.75 -10.52
C PRO A 417 19.13 3.03 -9.99
N TYR A 418 18.34 3.74 -9.18
CA TYR A 418 17.05 3.26 -8.68
C TYR A 418 16.04 4.40 -8.58
N GLU A 419 14.77 4.05 -8.68
CA GLU A 419 13.64 4.96 -8.44
C GLU A 419 13.05 4.75 -7.06
N ARG A 420 12.45 5.79 -6.51
CA ARG A 420 11.77 5.77 -5.21
C ARG A 420 10.28 5.96 -5.44
N ASP A 421 9.48 5.03 -4.94
CA ASP A 421 8.03 5.10 -5.02
C ASP A 421 7.41 4.88 -3.63
N PHE A 422 6.79 5.93 -3.11
CA PHE A 422 6.18 5.93 -1.79
C PHE A 422 4.67 5.79 -1.91
N ILE A 423 4.10 4.73 -1.30
CA ILE A 423 2.65 4.58 -1.21
C ILE A 423 2.13 5.23 0.07
N GLU A 424 1.24 6.20 -0.15
CA GLU A 424 0.54 6.91 0.89
C GLU A 424 -0.60 6.08 1.50
N ARG A 425 -1.08 6.55 2.65
CA ARG A 425 -2.36 6.08 3.20
C ARG A 425 -3.48 6.30 2.17
N LEU A 426 -4.49 5.44 2.21
CA LEU A 426 -5.63 5.52 1.30
C LEU A 426 -6.30 6.89 1.46
N ASP A 427 -6.39 7.65 0.37
CA ASP A 427 -7.00 8.98 0.38
C ASP A 427 -8.53 8.89 0.29
N ARG A 428 -9.20 10.04 0.42
CA ARG A 428 -10.67 10.12 0.36
C ARG A 428 -11.24 9.50 -0.92
N ARG A 429 -10.57 9.74 -2.07
CA ARG A 429 -10.98 9.20 -3.37
C ARG A 429 -10.87 7.69 -3.40
N GLY A 430 -9.75 7.15 -2.92
CA GLY A 430 -9.50 5.71 -2.83
C GLY A 430 -10.48 5.00 -1.90
N ILE A 431 -10.87 5.60 -0.78
CA ILE A 431 -11.91 5.04 0.09
C ILE A 431 -13.25 4.95 -0.65
N ILE A 432 -13.67 6.04 -1.31
CA ILE A 432 -14.94 6.08 -2.05
C ILE A 432 -14.94 5.05 -3.19
N GLU A 433 -13.84 4.96 -3.95
CA GLU A 433 -13.64 3.98 -5.01
C GLU A 433 -13.72 2.55 -4.45
N ALA A 434 -13.08 2.26 -3.32
CA ALA A 434 -13.12 0.95 -2.67
C ALA A 434 -14.53 0.53 -2.23
N ILE A 435 -15.35 1.48 -1.79
CA ILE A 435 -16.74 1.24 -1.37
C ILE A 435 -17.64 1.03 -2.59
N ARG A 436 -17.51 1.88 -3.62
CA ARG A 436 -18.38 1.86 -4.82
C ARG A 436 -18.02 0.77 -5.83
N GLY A 437 -16.73 0.43 -5.95
CA GLY A 437 -16.19 -0.45 -6.98
C GLY A 437 -16.95 -1.77 -7.17
N PRO A 438 -17.29 -2.52 -6.10
CA PRO A 438 -18.06 -3.76 -6.20
C PRO A 438 -19.47 -3.60 -6.80
N ALA A 439 -19.98 -2.37 -6.91
CA ALA A 439 -21.25 -2.02 -7.52
C ALA A 439 -21.08 -1.18 -8.79
N ASP A 440 -19.88 -1.04 -9.35
CA ASP A 440 -19.63 -0.08 -10.43
C ASP A 440 -19.87 -0.67 -11.82
N SER A 441 -19.26 -1.82 -12.13
CA SER A 441 -19.39 -2.45 -13.46
C SER A 441 -20.66 -3.31 -13.61
N PRO A 442 -21.22 -3.45 -14.84
CA PRO A 442 -22.37 -4.33 -15.08
C PRO A 442 -22.15 -5.77 -14.62
N ARG A 443 -20.92 -6.28 -14.77
CA ARG A 443 -20.52 -7.63 -14.36
C ARG A 443 -20.59 -7.79 -12.84
N LEU A 444 -20.05 -6.84 -12.09
CA LEU A 444 -20.05 -6.87 -10.62
C LEU A 444 -21.45 -6.62 -10.05
N ARG A 445 -22.22 -5.69 -10.63
CA ARG A 445 -23.63 -5.45 -10.28
C ARG A 445 -24.48 -6.71 -10.42
N LYS A 446 -24.31 -7.45 -11.52
CA LYS A 446 -25.04 -8.70 -11.76
C LYS A 446 -24.67 -9.79 -10.74
N HIS A 447 -23.39 -9.87 -10.37
CA HIS A 447 -22.86 -10.90 -9.48
C HIS A 447 -23.16 -10.63 -8.00
N TYR A 448 -22.84 -9.45 -7.49
CA TYR A 448 -23.00 -9.11 -6.08
C TYR A 448 -24.36 -8.51 -5.73
N ARG A 449 -25.05 -7.87 -6.70
CA ARG A 449 -26.33 -7.19 -6.50
C ARG A 449 -26.32 -6.17 -5.35
N LEU A 450 -25.14 -5.61 -5.08
CA LEU A 450 -24.91 -4.63 -4.03
C LEU A 450 -25.49 -3.29 -4.44
N THR A 451 -26.29 -2.69 -3.57
CA THR A 451 -26.74 -1.31 -3.69
C THR A 451 -26.12 -0.48 -2.57
N ILE A 452 -25.76 0.77 -2.87
CA ILE A 452 -25.06 1.65 -1.94
C ILE A 452 -25.83 2.98 -1.91
N GLU A 453 -26.19 3.44 -0.71
CA GLU A 453 -26.85 4.73 -0.51
C GLU A 453 -25.95 5.90 -0.94
N ASP A 454 -26.53 6.89 -1.61
CA ASP A 454 -25.82 8.11 -1.99
C ASP A 454 -25.29 8.87 -0.76
N GLY A 455 -24.06 9.37 -0.86
CA GLY A 455 -23.38 10.08 0.23
C GLY A 455 -22.84 9.20 1.36
N LEU A 456 -23.15 7.88 1.39
CA LEU A 456 -22.57 6.96 2.36
C LEU A 456 -21.05 6.78 2.18
N PRO A 457 -20.52 6.55 0.95
CA PRO A 457 -19.08 6.42 0.75
C PRO A 457 -18.30 7.65 1.24
N GLU A 458 -18.84 8.84 0.97
CA GLU A 458 -18.29 10.11 1.41
C GLU A 458 -18.26 10.20 2.95
N ALA A 459 -19.36 9.88 3.62
CA ALA A 459 -19.43 9.88 5.09
C ALA A 459 -18.43 8.92 5.72
N ILE A 460 -18.31 7.69 5.19
CA ILE A 460 -17.33 6.71 5.68
C ILE A 460 -15.89 7.22 5.46
N ALA A 461 -15.62 7.84 4.32
CA ALA A 461 -14.30 8.38 4.02
C ALA A 461 -13.93 9.52 4.98
N ASP A 462 -14.86 10.44 5.23
CA ASP A 462 -14.65 11.58 6.12
C ASP A 462 -14.44 11.10 7.58
N ASP A 463 -15.22 10.12 8.04
CA ASP A 463 -15.08 9.52 9.38
C ASP A 463 -13.74 8.79 9.57
N LEU A 464 -13.29 8.02 8.58
CA LEU A 464 -12.02 7.28 8.66
C LEU A 464 -10.78 8.19 8.59
N LEU A 465 -10.90 9.34 7.92
CA LEU A 465 -9.81 10.30 7.76
C LEU A 465 -9.75 11.33 8.91
N ALA A 466 -10.78 11.40 9.76
CA ALA A 466 -10.82 12.29 10.92
C ALA A 466 -9.68 12.02 11.91
N ASP A 467 -9.25 10.76 12.05
CA ASP A 467 -8.09 10.37 12.88
C ASP A 467 -6.86 10.06 12.00
N PRO A 468 -5.79 10.89 12.07
CA PRO A 468 -4.55 10.64 11.36
C PRO A 468 -3.84 9.34 11.74
N ASN A 469 -4.12 8.74 12.90
CA ASN A 469 -3.46 7.52 13.35
C ASN A 469 -4.19 6.24 12.94
N THR A 470 -5.44 6.35 12.46
CA THR A 470 -6.23 5.19 12.09
C THR A 470 -5.59 4.43 10.91
N PRO A 471 -5.37 3.11 11.00
CA PRO A 471 -4.94 2.32 9.85
C PRO A 471 -6.13 2.16 8.89
N VAL A 472 -6.27 3.12 7.97
CA VAL A 472 -7.44 3.30 7.11
C VAL A 472 -7.80 2.04 6.32
N ALA A 473 -6.85 1.48 5.55
CA ALA A 473 -7.16 0.35 4.66
C ALA A 473 -7.59 -0.92 5.43
N PRO A 474 -6.91 -1.36 6.51
CA PRO A 474 -7.37 -2.50 7.31
C PRO A 474 -8.72 -2.25 7.99
N THR A 475 -8.93 -1.04 8.51
CA THR A 475 -10.19 -0.65 9.17
C THR A 475 -11.35 -0.64 8.18
N LEU A 476 -11.12 -0.09 6.98
CA LEU A 476 -12.10 -0.07 5.89
C LEU A 476 -12.46 -1.49 5.45
N GLN A 477 -11.48 -2.40 5.32
CA GLN A 477 -11.76 -3.79 4.96
C GLN A 477 -12.60 -4.52 6.01
N ILE A 478 -12.31 -4.33 7.29
CA ILE A 478 -13.13 -4.89 8.38
C ILE A 478 -14.55 -4.34 8.31
N LEU A 479 -14.68 -3.02 8.16
CA LEU A 479 -15.97 -2.36 8.06
C LEU A 479 -16.79 -2.91 6.88
N LEU A 480 -16.23 -2.88 5.68
CA LEU A 480 -16.91 -3.29 4.46
C LEU A 480 -17.28 -4.77 4.49
N THR A 481 -16.43 -5.61 5.07
CA THR A 481 -16.76 -7.03 5.18
C THR A 481 -17.89 -7.28 6.18
N ARG A 482 -17.93 -6.54 7.29
CA ARG A 482 -19.07 -6.60 8.25
C ARG A 482 -20.36 -6.08 7.64
N MET A 483 -20.29 -4.95 6.94
CA MET A 483 -21.43 -4.39 6.21
C MET A 483 -21.96 -5.42 5.21
N TRP A 484 -21.09 -6.09 4.47
CA TRP A 484 -21.47 -7.16 3.54
C TRP A 484 -22.18 -8.32 4.24
N ILE A 485 -21.58 -8.85 5.32
CA ILE A 485 -22.16 -9.97 6.07
C ILE A 485 -23.56 -9.61 6.60
N GLU A 486 -23.73 -8.42 7.19
CA GLU A 486 -25.02 -7.99 7.74
C GLU A 486 -26.05 -7.67 6.65
N ALA A 487 -25.62 -7.05 5.55
CA ALA A 487 -26.47 -6.74 4.41
C ALA A 487 -26.99 -8.03 3.75
N VAL A 488 -26.13 -9.04 3.57
CA VAL A 488 -26.52 -10.35 3.03
C VAL A 488 -27.42 -11.10 4.01
N ARG A 489 -27.15 -11.03 5.32
CA ARG A 489 -28.02 -11.65 6.34
C ARG A 489 -29.42 -11.05 6.33
N SER A 490 -29.52 -9.73 6.19
CA SER A 490 -30.79 -9.00 6.20
C SER A 490 -31.55 -9.14 4.88
N SER A 491 -30.84 -9.11 3.74
CA SER A 491 -31.42 -9.20 2.39
C SER A 491 -30.49 -9.99 1.45
N PRO A 492 -30.59 -11.32 1.42
CA PRO A 492 -29.66 -12.16 0.65
C PRO A 492 -29.67 -11.92 -0.86
N ARG A 493 -30.80 -11.46 -1.41
CA ARG A 493 -30.97 -11.26 -2.86
C ARG A 493 -30.53 -9.88 -3.33
N ASN A 494 -30.62 -8.88 -2.45
CA ASN A 494 -30.33 -7.46 -2.72
C ASN A 494 -29.66 -6.85 -1.48
N PRO A 495 -28.37 -7.17 -1.23
CA PRO A 495 -27.64 -6.55 -0.13
C PRO A 495 -27.55 -5.04 -0.35
N ARG A 496 -27.76 -4.27 0.72
CA ARG A 496 -27.77 -2.81 0.70
C ARG A 496 -26.83 -2.25 1.76
N PHE A 497 -25.96 -1.33 1.35
CA PHE A 497 -25.19 -0.48 2.24
C PHE A 497 -25.93 0.85 2.42
N ASP A 498 -26.35 1.13 3.64
CA ASP A 498 -27.00 2.38 4.02
C ASP A 498 -26.40 2.96 5.30
N LYS A 499 -26.72 4.22 5.59
CA LYS A 499 -26.19 4.94 6.77
C LYS A 499 -26.64 4.30 8.08
N SER A 500 -27.83 3.69 8.12
CA SER A 500 -28.33 3.02 9.31
C SER A 500 -27.46 1.81 9.69
N LEU A 501 -27.14 0.97 8.70
CA LEU A 501 -26.22 -0.15 8.86
C LEU A 501 -24.84 0.33 9.31
N TYR A 502 -24.31 1.37 8.66
CA TYR A 502 -23.01 1.95 9.01
C TYR A 502 -22.97 2.43 10.47
N HIS A 503 -23.93 3.25 10.90
CA HIS A 503 -23.99 3.77 12.26
C HIS A 503 -24.20 2.66 13.31
N THR A 504 -24.94 1.60 12.96
CA THR A 504 -25.11 0.43 13.84
C THR A 504 -23.77 -0.25 14.09
N LEU A 505 -22.98 -0.47 13.03
CA LEU A 505 -21.64 -1.06 13.15
C LEU A 505 -20.65 -0.11 13.85
N GLN A 506 -20.76 1.19 13.62
CA GLN A 506 -19.94 2.21 14.27
C GLN A 506 -20.11 2.19 15.79
N ARG A 507 -21.36 2.10 16.26
CA ARG A 507 -21.67 1.93 17.69
C ARG A 507 -21.14 0.61 18.26
N ALA A 508 -21.13 -0.46 17.48
CA ALA A 508 -20.58 -1.76 17.87
C ALA A 508 -19.04 -1.81 17.87
N GLY A 509 -18.37 -0.81 17.29
CA GLY A 509 -16.92 -0.69 17.21
C GLY A 509 -16.30 -1.27 15.94
N ILE A 510 -15.60 -0.41 15.18
CA ILE A 510 -14.99 -0.73 13.88
C ILE A 510 -13.45 -0.78 13.95
N LEU A 511 -12.83 -0.23 15.01
CA LEU A 511 -11.38 -0.18 15.17
C LEU A 511 -10.75 -1.58 15.33
N LEU A 512 -9.48 -1.71 14.91
CA LEU A 512 -8.74 -2.98 14.91
C LEU A 512 -8.59 -3.62 16.30
N ASP A 513 -8.46 -2.80 17.35
CA ASP A 513 -8.41 -3.23 18.75
C ASP A 513 -9.72 -3.92 19.16
N LYS A 514 -10.87 -3.28 18.88
CA LYS A 514 -12.20 -3.84 19.13
C LYS A 514 -12.46 -5.07 18.28
N PHE A 515 -11.95 -5.10 17.05
CA PHE A 515 -11.98 -6.30 16.21
C PHE A 515 -11.26 -7.45 16.89
N LEU A 516 -10.00 -7.27 17.31
CA LEU A 516 -9.22 -8.32 17.99
C LEU A 516 -9.94 -8.83 19.24
N GLU A 517 -10.48 -7.93 20.06
CA GLU A 517 -11.27 -8.32 21.25
C GLU A 517 -12.53 -9.11 20.92
N GLN A 518 -13.23 -8.73 19.86
CA GLN A 518 -14.43 -9.45 19.43
C GLN A 518 -14.07 -10.85 18.92
N GLN A 519 -12.97 -11.02 18.19
CA GLN A 519 -12.50 -12.34 17.79
C GLN A 519 -12.09 -13.19 18.98
N ILE A 520 -11.35 -12.62 19.95
CA ILE A 520 -11.02 -13.32 21.20
C ILE A 520 -12.29 -13.76 21.94
N ARG A 521 -13.30 -12.89 22.05
CA ARG A 521 -14.60 -13.24 22.67
C ARG A 521 -15.34 -14.34 21.90
N LEU A 522 -15.26 -14.36 20.56
CA LEU A 522 -15.85 -15.43 19.74
C LEU A 522 -15.16 -16.77 19.99
N ILE A 523 -13.83 -16.77 20.09
CA ILE A 523 -13.05 -17.97 20.42
C ILE A 523 -13.36 -18.44 21.84
N GLN A 524 -13.43 -17.52 22.81
CA GLN A 524 -13.77 -17.82 24.21
C GLN A 524 -15.10 -18.56 24.35
N LYS A 525 -16.13 -18.16 23.57
CA LYS A 525 -17.43 -18.84 23.58
C LYS A 525 -17.37 -20.31 23.16
N HIS A 526 -16.46 -20.66 22.24
CA HIS A 526 -16.32 -22.01 21.71
C HIS A 526 -15.30 -22.85 22.46
N THR A 527 -14.28 -22.19 23.02
CA THR A 527 -13.14 -22.82 23.69
C THR A 527 -12.66 -21.91 24.85
N PRO A 528 -13.39 -21.87 25.98
CA PRO A 528 -13.03 -21.00 27.12
C PRO A 528 -11.63 -21.29 27.65
N ALA A 529 -11.26 -22.58 27.73
CA ALA A 529 -9.95 -23.03 28.19
C ALA A 529 -8.78 -22.41 27.42
N ALA A 530 -8.94 -22.09 26.13
CA ALA A 530 -7.87 -21.44 25.36
C ALA A 530 -7.68 -19.96 25.74
N VAL A 531 -8.75 -19.26 26.13
CA VAL A 531 -8.69 -17.83 26.45
C VAL A 531 -8.42 -17.62 27.94
N ASP A 532 -9.15 -18.31 28.80
CA ASP A 532 -9.14 -18.10 30.25
C ASP A 532 -7.80 -18.51 30.90
N THR A 533 -7.09 -19.45 30.28
CA THR A 533 -5.72 -19.84 30.70
C THR A 533 -4.67 -18.85 30.21
N GLY A 534 -4.94 -18.06 29.16
CA GLY A 534 -3.97 -17.21 28.48
C GLY A 534 -3.29 -17.86 27.26
N PHE A 535 -3.59 -19.13 26.97
CA PHE A 535 -2.98 -19.89 25.86
C PHE A 535 -3.16 -19.22 24.49
N LEU A 536 -4.35 -18.69 24.19
CA LEU A 536 -4.64 -18.01 22.93
C LEU A 536 -3.72 -16.81 22.70
N LEU A 537 -3.53 -15.98 23.73
CA LEU A 537 -2.66 -14.80 23.60
C LEU A 537 -1.19 -15.20 23.46
N ASP A 538 -0.75 -16.23 24.18
CA ASP A 538 0.59 -16.79 24.07
C ASP A 538 0.85 -17.32 22.65
N LEU A 539 -0.08 -18.12 22.14
CA LEU A 539 -0.05 -18.67 20.78
C LEU A 539 0.00 -17.58 19.71
N LEU A 540 -0.87 -16.56 19.80
CA LEU A 540 -0.86 -15.42 18.88
C LEU A 540 0.45 -14.62 19.01
N GLY A 541 0.98 -14.49 20.24
CA GLY A 541 2.24 -13.82 20.55
C GLY A 541 3.43 -14.47 19.84
N HIS A 542 3.46 -15.79 19.71
CA HIS A 542 4.48 -16.49 18.93
C HIS A 542 4.47 -16.12 17.45
N HIS A 543 3.32 -15.70 16.90
CA HIS A 543 3.22 -15.16 15.54
C HIS A 543 3.56 -13.65 15.45
N THR A 544 4.31 -13.11 16.42
CA THR A 544 4.80 -11.73 16.42
C THR A 544 6.31 -11.65 16.68
N THR A 545 6.96 -10.63 16.14
CA THR A 545 8.35 -10.28 16.47
C THR A 545 8.39 -9.29 17.66
N PRO A 546 9.53 -9.14 18.36
CA PRO A 546 9.68 -8.12 19.41
C PRO A 546 9.45 -6.69 18.91
N LEU A 547 9.66 -6.46 17.61
CA LEU A 547 9.42 -5.16 16.95
C LEU A 547 7.95 -4.97 16.53
N GLY A 548 7.03 -5.84 16.99
CA GLY A 548 5.61 -5.71 16.71
C GLY A 548 5.24 -6.00 15.25
N THR A 549 5.92 -6.94 14.59
CA THR A 549 5.62 -7.37 13.21
C THR A 549 5.16 -8.82 13.16
N SER A 550 4.40 -9.21 12.13
CA SER A 550 3.89 -10.57 11.94
C SER A 550 5.02 -11.56 11.67
N ALA A 551 5.07 -12.64 12.46
CA ALA A 551 5.98 -13.77 12.32
C ALA A 551 5.24 -15.03 11.83
N GLU A 552 6.00 -15.91 11.17
CA GLU A 552 5.52 -17.19 10.68
C GLU A 552 6.18 -18.31 11.49
N ASN A 553 5.39 -19.31 11.89
CA ASN A 553 5.86 -20.47 12.62
C ASN A 553 5.31 -21.74 11.98
N SER A 554 6.14 -22.78 11.87
CA SER A 554 5.66 -24.09 11.44
C SER A 554 4.78 -24.71 12.51
N LEU A 555 3.81 -25.52 12.07
CA LEU A 555 2.95 -26.25 13.00
C LEU A 555 3.75 -27.20 13.89
N ASP A 556 4.87 -27.76 13.42
CA ASP A 556 5.70 -28.64 14.23
C ASP A 556 6.45 -27.92 15.34
N VAL A 557 6.90 -26.68 15.08
CA VAL A 557 7.44 -25.82 16.14
C VAL A 557 6.35 -25.49 17.17
N LEU A 558 5.11 -25.22 16.74
CA LEU A 558 4.02 -24.97 17.68
C LEU A 558 3.67 -26.23 18.49
N LYS A 559 3.64 -27.42 17.88
CA LYS A 559 3.41 -28.68 18.60
C LYS A 559 4.49 -28.95 19.64
N SER A 560 5.76 -28.65 19.33
CA SER A 560 6.87 -28.83 20.29
C SER A 560 6.86 -27.79 21.41
N LEU A 561 6.37 -26.58 21.14
CA LEU A 561 6.17 -25.55 22.16
C LEU A 561 5.00 -25.88 23.09
N TYR A 562 3.95 -26.56 22.62
CA TYR A 562 2.73 -26.84 23.39
C TYR A 562 2.35 -28.33 23.42
N PRO A 563 3.23 -29.24 23.85
CA PRO A 563 2.95 -30.69 23.86
C PRO A 563 1.69 -31.02 24.67
N HIS A 564 1.51 -30.36 25.82
CA HIS A 564 0.35 -30.51 26.69
C HIS A 564 -0.98 -30.10 26.01
N GLN A 565 -0.96 -29.11 25.11
CA GLN A 565 -2.15 -28.71 24.34
C GLN A 565 -2.40 -29.56 23.09
N VAL A 566 -1.39 -30.32 22.64
CA VAL A 566 -1.53 -31.29 21.56
C VAL A 566 -2.27 -32.53 22.06
N GLU A 567 -1.88 -33.05 23.23
CA GLU A 567 -2.53 -34.21 23.87
C GLU A 567 -4.02 -33.98 24.09
N ASP A 568 -4.39 -32.79 24.57
CA ASP A 568 -5.80 -32.39 24.80
C ASP A 568 -6.55 -31.97 23.52
N GLY A 569 -5.87 -31.92 22.37
CA GLY A 569 -6.42 -31.45 21.09
C GLY A 569 -6.75 -29.95 21.03
N LEU A 570 -6.44 -29.20 22.09
CA LEU A 570 -6.76 -27.78 22.23
C LEU A 570 -6.01 -26.92 21.21
N LEU A 571 -4.74 -27.23 20.92
CA LEU A 571 -3.94 -26.48 19.94
C LEU A 571 -4.61 -26.48 18.56
N SER A 572 -4.91 -27.66 18.02
CA SER A 572 -5.53 -27.81 16.70
C SER A 572 -6.88 -27.10 16.61
N ARG A 573 -7.73 -27.25 17.64
CA ARG A 573 -9.03 -26.58 17.71
C ARG A 573 -8.89 -25.06 17.79
N THR A 574 -7.95 -24.56 18.58
CA THR A 574 -7.69 -23.12 18.73
C THR A 574 -7.15 -22.53 17.43
N MET A 575 -6.21 -23.20 16.76
CA MET A 575 -5.71 -22.77 15.46
C MET A 575 -6.82 -22.70 14.40
N GLN A 576 -7.69 -23.72 14.33
CA GLN A 576 -8.83 -23.71 13.42
C GLN A 576 -9.79 -22.55 13.70
N LEU A 577 -10.10 -22.28 14.98
CA LEU A 577 -10.93 -21.14 15.37
C LEU A 577 -10.25 -19.81 15.07
N CYS A 578 -8.94 -19.68 15.27
CA CYS A 578 -8.18 -18.48 14.92
C CYS A 578 -8.20 -18.20 13.40
N GLU A 579 -8.13 -19.25 12.58
CA GLU A 579 -8.25 -19.13 11.13
C GLU A 579 -9.67 -18.69 10.73
N GLN A 580 -10.70 -19.33 11.30
CA GLN A 580 -12.11 -18.96 11.08
C GLN A 580 -12.44 -17.54 11.59
N ALA A 581 -11.77 -17.09 12.65
CA ALA A 581 -11.90 -15.77 13.24
C ALA A 581 -11.03 -14.71 12.52
N TYR A 582 -10.34 -15.07 11.43
CA TYR A 582 -9.47 -14.17 10.66
C TYR A 582 -8.35 -13.54 11.51
N LEU A 583 -7.78 -14.30 12.44
CA LEU A 583 -6.60 -13.88 13.21
C LEU A 583 -5.31 -14.42 12.59
N ILE A 584 -5.34 -15.66 12.10
CA ILE A 584 -4.20 -16.31 11.44
C ILE A 584 -4.56 -16.81 10.04
N THR A 585 -3.53 -17.10 9.25
CA THR A 585 -3.65 -17.85 8.00
C THR A 585 -2.69 -19.03 8.06
N ILE A 586 -3.17 -20.21 7.68
CA ILE A 586 -2.38 -21.44 7.60
C ILE A 586 -2.04 -21.68 6.12
N SER A 587 -0.75 -21.82 5.82
CA SER A 587 -0.24 -22.12 4.47
C SER A 587 0.42 -23.49 4.47
N GLY A 588 0.30 -24.25 3.38
CA GLY A 588 0.98 -25.53 3.19
C GLY A 588 1.32 -25.75 1.72
N ASP A 589 2.52 -26.25 1.46
CA ASP A 589 2.97 -26.67 0.12
C ASP A 589 2.48 -28.10 -0.16
N GLY A 590 1.43 -28.26 -0.96
CA GLY A 590 0.99 -29.56 -1.50
C GLY A 590 0.48 -30.57 -0.47
N ASP A 591 0.08 -31.76 -0.94
CA ASP A 591 -0.64 -32.83 -0.22
C ASP A 591 0.02 -33.39 1.08
N SER A 592 1.18 -32.90 1.51
CA SER A 592 1.82 -33.33 2.75
C SER A 592 1.46 -32.42 3.94
N LYS A 593 0.76 -32.98 4.93
CA LYS A 593 0.43 -32.32 6.22
C LYS A 593 1.67 -31.91 7.05
N GLU A 594 2.88 -32.25 6.60
CA GLU A 594 4.14 -32.11 7.35
C GLU A 594 4.82 -30.73 7.18
N ASN A 595 4.39 -29.86 6.26
CA ASN A 595 5.03 -28.54 6.03
C ASN A 595 4.08 -27.35 6.20
N GLN A 596 3.05 -27.47 7.03
CA GLN A 596 2.14 -26.37 7.29
C GLN A 596 2.78 -25.31 8.19
N SER A 597 2.60 -24.04 7.84
CA SER A 597 3.01 -22.88 8.63
C SER A 597 1.84 -21.94 8.88
N ALA A 598 1.89 -21.23 9.99
CA ALA A 598 0.87 -20.27 10.38
C ALA A 598 1.48 -18.90 10.69
N ARG A 599 0.72 -17.85 10.41
CA ARG A 599 1.08 -16.45 10.68
C ARG A 599 -0.16 -15.62 10.98
N LEU A 600 0.01 -14.47 11.62
CA LEU A 600 -1.08 -13.47 11.69
C LEU A 600 -1.52 -13.08 10.27
N VAL A 601 -2.84 -12.97 10.07
CA VAL A 601 -3.41 -12.65 8.74
C VAL A 601 -2.92 -11.32 8.20
N HIS A 602 -2.64 -10.37 9.10
CA HIS A 602 -2.19 -9.03 8.75
C HIS A 602 -1.24 -8.46 9.80
N ASP A 603 -0.28 -7.68 9.33
CA ASP A 603 0.82 -7.18 10.15
C ASP A 603 0.39 -6.15 11.21
N THR A 604 -0.66 -5.38 10.94
CA THR A 604 -1.20 -4.39 11.90
C THR A 604 -1.84 -5.03 13.13
N LEU A 605 -2.05 -6.36 13.15
CA LEU A 605 -2.48 -7.07 14.36
C LEU A 605 -1.32 -7.33 15.33
N ALA A 606 -0.09 -7.44 14.83
CA ALA A 606 1.08 -7.78 15.65
C ALA A 606 1.32 -6.82 16.83
N PRO A 607 1.29 -5.48 16.68
CA PRO A 607 1.48 -4.59 17.83
C PRO A 607 0.30 -4.67 18.82
N LEU A 608 -0.93 -4.93 18.36
CA LEU A 608 -2.10 -5.07 19.23
C LEU A 608 -2.05 -6.37 20.04
N VAL A 609 -1.63 -7.47 19.41
CA VAL A 609 -1.41 -8.75 20.10
C VAL A 609 -0.30 -8.62 21.14
N ARG A 610 0.82 -7.95 20.80
CA ARG A 610 1.91 -7.66 21.74
C ARG A 610 1.44 -6.86 22.95
N ALA A 611 0.76 -5.73 22.72
CA ALA A 611 0.21 -4.91 23.81
C ALA A 611 -0.73 -5.73 24.70
N LYS A 612 -1.66 -6.50 24.12
CA LYS A 612 -2.57 -7.36 24.90
C LYS A 612 -1.84 -8.48 25.66
N LEU A 613 -0.78 -9.05 25.10
CA LEU A 613 0.03 -10.08 25.77
C LEU A 613 0.76 -9.49 26.98
N GLU A 614 1.33 -8.29 26.84
CA GLU A 614 2.05 -7.58 27.90
C GLU A 614 1.11 -7.12 29.03
N GLU A 615 -0.08 -6.63 28.68
CA GLU A 615 -1.10 -6.18 29.63
C GLU A 615 -1.92 -7.32 30.26
N SER A 616 -1.89 -8.53 29.67
CA SER A 616 -2.73 -9.67 30.09
C SER A 616 -2.37 -10.16 31.48
N ASN A 617 -3.40 -10.35 32.33
CA ASN A 617 -3.30 -10.98 33.65
C ASN A 617 -3.84 -12.41 33.72
N PHE A 618 -3.99 -13.09 32.57
CA PHE A 618 -4.35 -14.51 32.57
C PHE A 618 -3.27 -15.39 33.21
N PRO A 619 -3.63 -16.59 33.72
CA PRO A 619 -2.71 -17.49 34.43
C PRO A 619 -1.38 -17.71 33.70
N GLY A 620 -1.41 -17.99 32.40
CA GLY A 620 -0.21 -18.21 31.58
C GLY A 620 0.74 -17.02 31.54
N GLN A 621 0.23 -15.81 31.30
CA GLN A 621 1.08 -14.61 31.27
C GLN A 621 1.62 -14.22 32.66
N ARG A 622 0.87 -14.48 33.73
CA ARG A 622 1.37 -14.30 35.10
C ARG A 622 2.50 -15.27 35.41
N ALA A 623 2.34 -16.55 35.07
CA ALA A 623 3.38 -17.56 35.21
C ALA A 623 4.63 -17.19 34.43
N ARG A 624 4.47 -16.76 33.17
CA ARG A 624 5.57 -16.33 32.29
C ARG A 624 6.35 -15.17 32.90
N ARG A 625 5.68 -14.13 33.40
CA ARG A 625 6.32 -12.98 34.04
C ARG A 625 7.15 -13.36 35.28
N ILE A 626 6.65 -14.30 36.09
CA ILE A 626 7.40 -14.80 37.26
C ILE A 626 8.65 -15.57 36.79
N LEU A 627 8.50 -16.46 35.82
CA LEU A 627 9.61 -17.26 35.28
C LEU A 627 10.67 -16.37 34.62
N ASP A 628 10.28 -15.43 33.76
CA ASP A 628 11.21 -14.54 33.05
C ASP A 628 12.03 -13.68 34.02
N ASN A 629 11.44 -13.26 35.15
CA ASN A 629 12.15 -12.50 36.19
C ASN A 629 13.14 -13.34 37.01
N ARG A 630 12.93 -14.67 37.08
CA ARG A 630 13.72 -15.57 37.93
C ARG A 630 14.73 -16.40 37.15
N ILE A 631 14.52 -16.58 35.85
CA ILE A 631 15.30 -17.51 35.03
C ILE A 631 16.76 -17.05 34.85
N ALA A 632 17.04 -15.75 34.90
CA ALA A 632 18.40 -15.21 34.81
C ALA A 632 19.33 -15.77 35.91
N ASP A 633 18.80 -16.05 37.10
CA ASP A 633 19.55 -16.62 38.23
C ASP A 633 19.76 -18.13 38.10
N TRP A 634 19.05 -18.78 37.17
CA TRP A 634 19.03 -20.22 36.93
C TRP A 634 19.60 -20.64 35.57
N ALA A 635 19.88 -19.67 34.70
CA ALA A 635 20.45 -19.91 33.38
C ALA A 635 21.84 -20.56 33.45
N ASP A 636 22.20 -21.30 32.41
CA ASP A 636 23.51 -21.95 32.24
C ASP A 636 23.87 -22.93 33.37
N GLY A 637 22.87 -23.64 33.89
CA GLY A 637 23.09 -24.65 34.94
C GLY A 637 23.27 -24.07 36.36
N LYS A 638 23.09 -22.77 36.55
CA LYS A 638 23.15 -22.14 37.89
C LYS A 638 21.97 -22.58 38.76
N GLU A 639 22.18 -22.52 40.07
CA GLU A 639 21.13 -22.69 41.08
C GLU A 639 20.89 -21.36 41.79
N GLY A 640 19.87 -20.63 41.32
CA GLY A 640 19.41 -19.38 41.93
C GLY A 640 18.47 -19.59 43.11
N ALA A 641 17.83 -18.51 43.55
CA ALA A 641 16.81 -18.59 44.58
C ALA A 641 15.56 -19.35 44.07
N PRO A 642 15.03 -20.35 44.81
CA PRO A 642 13.77 -21.02 44.48
C PRO A 642 12.56 -20.08 44.61
N LEU A 643 11.45 -20.45 43.96
CA LEU A 643 10.19 -19.69 44.03
C LEU A 643 9.57 -19.73 45.44
N ASP A 644 8.87 -18.65 45.78
CA ASP A 644 8.04 -18.66 46.97
C ASP A 644 6.78 -19.54 46.79
N ALA A 645 6.01 -19.76 47.87
CA ALA A 645 4.84 -20.63 47.80
C ALA A 645 3.73 -20.06 46.89
N ILE A 646 3.60 -18.73 46.83
CA ILE A 646 2.58 -18.04 46.04
C ILE A 646 3.03 -18.04 44.58
N ASP A 647 4.29 -17.68 44.31
CA ASP A 647 4.89 -17.67 42.98
C ASP A 647 4.87 -19.07 42.35
N LEU A 648 5.23 -20.11 43.11
CA LEU A 648 5.17 -21.50 42.63
C LEU A 648 3.75 -21.91 42.25
N GLN A 649 2.76 -21.58 43.08
CA GLN A 649 1.37 -21.89 42.80
C GLN A 649 0.89 -21.17 41.52
N ILE A 650 1.20 -19.87 41.37
CA ILE A 650 0.84 -19.11 40.16
C ILE A 650 1.48 -19.71 38.91
N VAL A 651 2.75 -20.14 38.99
CA VAL A 651 3.46 -20.76 37.87
C VAL A 651 2.84 -22.09 37.48
N GLU A 652 2.46 -22.92 38.45
CA GLU A 652 1.81 -24.22 38.21
C GLU A 652 0.41 -24.05 37.63
N GLU A 653 -0.40 -23.16 38.19
CA GLU A 653 -1.75 -22.83 37.68
C GLU A 653 -1.70 -22.26 36.25
N GLY A 654 -0.62 -21.56 35.90
CA GLY A 654 -0.42 -20.97 34.58
C GLY A 654 0.15 -21.90 33.52
N GLN A 655 0.54 -23.14 33.87
CA GLN A 655 1.24 -24.05 32.95
C GLN A 655 0.49 -24.26 31.62
N LEU A 656 -0.83 -24.46 31.69
CA LEU A 656 -1.68 -24.67 30.51
C LEU A 656 -1.81 -23.41 29.63
N GLY A 657 -1.48 -22.24 30.15
CA GLY A 657 -1.62 -20.96 29.46
C GLY A 657 -0.39 -20.48 28.71
N THR A 658 0.71 -21.22 28.76
CA THR A 658 2.02 -20.82 28.23
C THR A 658 2.71 -21.99 27.53
N ARG A 659 3.74 -21.72 26.73
CA ARG A 659 4.63 -22.77 26.19
C ARG A 659 5.20 -23.67 27.30
N ALA A 660 5.56 -24.90 26.92
CA ALA A 660 6.28 -25.82 27.78
C ALA A 660 7.53 -25.16 28.39
N TRP A 661 7.82 -25.56 29.63
CA TRP A 661 8.97 -25.06 30.36
C TRP A 661 10.28 -25.52 29.72
N THR A 662 11.28 -24.64 29.70
CA THR A 662 12.65 -25.02 29.35
C THR A 662 13.25 -25.94 30.41
N GLU A 663 14.42 -26.49 30.13
CA GLU A 663 15.15 -27.32 31.11
C GLU A 663 15.47 -26.52 32.39
N ASP A 664 15.97 -25.29 32.25
CA ASP A 664 16.26 -24.41 33.39
C ASP A 664 14.98 -24.04 34.18
N GLU A 665 13.88 -23.72 33.49
CA GLU A 665 12.58 -23.43 34.11
C GLU A 665 12.08 -24.66 34.89
N THR A 666 12.24 -25.85 34.33
CA THR A 666 11.87 -27.12 34.97
C THR A 666 12.72 -27.40 36.21
N ARG A 667 14.04 -27.13 36.18
CA ARG A 667 14.91 -27.26 37.37
C ARG A 667 14.46 -26.33 38.49
N LEU A 668 14.20 -25.06 38.19
CA LEU A 668 13.72 -24.06 39.15
C LEU A 668 12.44 -24.55 39.84
N ILE A 669 11.47 -25.04 39.06
CA ILE A 669 10.18 -25.49 39.57
C ILE A 669 10.34 -26.75 40.43
N ASN A 670 11.10 -27.75 39.98
CA ASN A 670 11.32 -28.99 40.73
C ASN A 670 12.05 -28.71 42.05
N ARG A 671 13.08 -27.86 42.05
CA ARG A 671 13.76 -27.47 43.29
C ARG A 671 12.83 -26.74 44.26
N SER A 672 11.98 -25.87 43.73
CA SER A 672 10.97 -25.15 44.52
C SER A 672 9.97 -26.13 45.14
N ARG A 673 9.51 -27.15 44.40
CA ARG A 673 8.65 -28.23 44.91
C ARG A 673 9.31 -29.00 46.05
N ASP A 674 10.55 -29.42 45.88
CA ASP A 674 11.28 -30.23 46.87
C ASP A 674 11.46 -29.51 48.21
N ILE A 675 11.81 -28.22 48.15
CA ILE A 675 11.97 -27.38 49.33
C ILE A 675 10.64 -27.22 50.06
N ARG A 676 9.54 -27.06 49.33
CA ARG A 676 8.19 -26.92 49.92
C ARG A 676 7.67 -28.22 50.49
N ALA A 677 7.92 -29.36 49.84
CA ALA A 677 7.60 -30.68 50.38
C ALA A 677 8.34 -30.91 51.71
N SER A 678 9.62 -30.57 51.76
CA SER A 678 10.46 -30.67 52.95
C SER A 678 10.00 -29.73 54.07
N GLN A 679 9.60 -28.50 53.75
CA GLN A 679 9.04 -27.53 54.71
C GLN A 679 7.68 -27.95 55.25
N LYS A 680 6.78 -28.49 54.40
CA LYS A 680 5.49 -29.02 54.85
C LYS A 680 5.66 -30.20 55.80
N LEU A 681 6.61 -31.10 55.51
CA LEU A 681 6.93 -32.22 56.40
C LEU A 681 7.49 -31.73 57.74
N ARG A 682 8.43 -30.79 57.73
CA ARG A 682 8.97 -30.17 58.96
C ARG A 682 7.88 -29.48 59.77
N ASN A 683 7.03 -28.67 59.15
CA ASN A 683 5.95 -27.98 59.84
C ASN A 683 4.94 -28.98 60.44
N ARG A 684 4.61 -30.07 59.74
CA ARG A 684 3.77 -31.15 60.30
C ARG A 684 4.42 -31.84 61.50
N LEU A 685 5.72 -32.12 61.42
CA LEU A 685 6.48 -32.72 62.53
C LEU A 685 6.58 -31.74 63.71
N SER A 686 6.79 -30.45 63.48
CA SER A 686 6.81 -29.43 64.51
C SER A 686 5.45 -29.27 65.18
N ILE A 687 4.35 -29.26 64.41
CA ILE A 687 2.97 -29.21 64.94
C ILE A 687 2.66 -30.49 65.73
N ALA A 688 3.09 -31.66 65.25
CA ALA A 688 2.92 -32.93 65.96
C ALA A 688 3.74 -32.95 67.27
N ALA A 689 4.97 -32.45 67.25
CA ALA A 689 5.82 -32.34 68.44
C ALA A 689 5.24 -31.35 69.47
N ILE A 690 4.73 -30.20 69.04
CA ILE A 690 4.05 -29.23 69.91
C ILE A 690 2.78 -29.86 70.50
N SER A 691 1.99 -30.58 69.70
CA SER A 691 0.80 -31.30 70.17
C SER A 691 1.16 -32.37 71.20
N LEU A 692 2.22 -33.14 70.97
CA LEU A 692 2.74 -34.14 71.90
C LEU A 692 3.24 -33.52 73.20
N LEU A 693 3.93 -32.38 73.13
CA LEU A 693 4.40 -31.64 74.30
C LEU A 693 3.21 -31.14 75.13
N PHE A 694 2.14 -30.67 74.47
CA PHE A 694 0.91 -30.23 75.14
C PHE A 694 0.16 -31.38 75.83
N ILE A 695 0.11 -32.55 75.18
CA ILE A 695 -0.44 -33.78 75.78
C ILE A 695 0.41 -34.24 76.98
N ALA A 696 1.74 -34.22 76.87
CA ALA A 696 2.63 -34.57 77.97
C ALA A 696 2.49 -33.59 79.15
N LEU A 697 2.35 -32.29 78.88
CA LEU A 697 2.16 -31.27 79.91
C LEU A 697 0.81 -31.45 80.64
N THR A 698 -0.27 -31.73 79.91
CA THR A 698 -1.59 -31.98 80.50
C THR A 698 -1.61 -33.27 81.33
N LEU A 699 -0.95 -34.33 80.87
CA LEU A 699 -0.75 -35.56 81.66
C LEU A 699 0.10 -35.32 82.91
N ALA A 700 1.17 -34.53 82.82
CA ALA A 700 2.03 -34.21 83.96
C ALA A 700 1.29 -33.34 85.01
N VAL A 701 0.49 -32.37 84.58
CA VAL A 701 -0.40 -31.59 85.47
C VAL A 701 -1.45 -32.49 86.11
N GLY A 702 -2.07 -33.39 85.34
CA GLY A 702 -3.02 -34.37 85.87
C GLY A 702 -2.39 -35.33 86.89
N PHE A 703 -1.18 -35.81 86.63
CA PHE A 703 -0.45 -36.69 87.54
C PHE A 703 0.04 -35.95 88.80
N GLY A 704 0.46 -34.69 88.68
CA GLY A 704 0.78 -33.83 89.82
C GLY A 704 -0.43 -33.57 90.71
N ALA A 705 -1.60 -33.32 90.13
CA ALA A 705 -2.86 -33.19 90.86
C ALA A 705 -3.27 -34.50 91.56
N TYR A 706 -3.13 -35.64 90.88
CA TYR A 706 -3.40 -36.97 91.44
C TYR A 706 -2.47 -37.28 92.64
N ARG A 707 -1.17 -37.02 92.49
CA ARG A 707 -0.18 -37.28 93.54
C ARG A 707 -0.30 -36.35 94.75
N ASN A 708 -0.70 -35.10 94.55
CA ASN A 708 -1.07 -34.21 95.66
C ASN A 708 -2.33 -34.69 96.39
N ASN A 709 -3.25 -35.36 95.68
CA ASN A 709 -4.43 -35.95 96.31
C ASN A 709 -4.07 -37.18 97.16
N ASP A 710 -3.16 -38.04 96.69
CA ASP A 710 -2.68 -39.20 97.47
C ASP A 710 -1.87 -38.80 98.73
N LEU A 711 -1.10 -37.71 98.68
CA LEU A 711 -0.41 -37.18 99.86
C LEU A 711 -1.38 -36.59 100.91
N SER A 712 -2.59 -36.19 100.52
CA SER A 712 -3.64 -35.77 101.46
C SER A 712 -4.35 -36.95 102.15
N VAL A 713 -4.26 -38.16 101.58
CA VAL A 713 -4.89 -39.37 102.13
C VAL A 713 -3.97 -40.12 103.10
N ALA A 714 -2.65 -39.93 103.01
CA ALA A 714 -1.67 -40.54 103.92
C ALA A 714 -1.47 -39.83 105.28
N GLN A 715 -2.27 -38.78 105.59
CA GLN A 715 -2.22 -38.03 106.86
C GLN A 715 -3.51 -38.12 107.69
N LYS A 716 -4.30 -39.18 107.54
CA LYS A 716 -5.45 -39.46 108.42
C LYS A 716 -5.22 -40.69 109.30
#